data_AF-A0A943DQA9-F1
#
_entry.id   AF-A0A943DQA9-F1
#
_cell.length_a   1.000
_cell.length_b   1.000
_cell.length_c   1.000
_cell.angle_alpha   90.00
_cell.angle_beta   90.00
_cell.angle_gamma   90.00
#
_symmetry.space_group_name_H-M   'P 1'
#
loop_
_entity.id
_entity.type
_entity.pdbx_description
1 polymer ?
#
loop_
_entity_poly.entity_id
_entity_poly.type
_entity_poly.pdbx_seq_one_letter_code
_entity_poly.pdbx_strand_id
1 'polypeptide(L)'
;MKRRRIVSIIAIILLMGFSAIPVSADEEIYSVSDFEEFKAAVEEINAKTSDGTYTISLTGDIDFGSIGYNCKFLKDTEILGNGHTINLGSEMSNGRLQIGNAVLSLGKSNSTGSENQLKITVAAPKRSTALILVGNTNSGEVGTLNMYDGVELTGSSTNGVSLGSAVNIVNGQFNMYGGDIHGNTNDAIAAMGGAVAGDGRYGKVIFNMYGGSIRGNKTLTNYFGYGGGVFLSNASFNMEGGSIRENIVEKTVDSAQGYGGGVMIYAGKAVFSGGEISKNVSSNFGGGIFTHNGADIVIKNSFRITENSASQGGGLCNNGNSAVVEDGAIIANNKAVMRGDDIAHYGESLTLASAQNMNAFLLTDDSNHQITGWYLDDPRWKADSAQEIDVTAPLGKDTTFLKAAYENKYVVTYRFVSDSEGEGLPDEVVDLLPIDTQEYQLGDHVAAIQPVQLRVPVTGGVWEFKGYDADNKTIESITTEFVGSWMFRPNTILLNEAPVIHASDKTINTGDVFNPLEGVTATDKEDGTINLTIDNVIKNDVDTNKAGVYSVTYKVTDSNGADTTKTIWVTVKEEDKPLPPIDNQNTSIDDPEKIMLKQDLPIHKETEKINASIPKTEDRLNIKRYLLLSLLSIIICFFFARKKKLINK
;
A
#
# COMPACT_ATOMS: atom_id res chain seq x y z
N MET A 1 -5.79 56.31 -48.49
CA MET A 1 -5.15 57.51 -47.89
C MET A 1 -3.94 57.04 -47.07
N LYS A 2 -2.73 57.58 -47.31
CA LYS A 2 -1.91 58.38 -46.35
C LYS A 2 -1.99 57.93 -44.87
N ARG A 3 -0.90 57.79 -44.09
CA ARG A 3 0.57 57.66 -44.35
C ARG A 3 1.30 57.49 -42.99
N ARG A 4 2.23 56.52 -42.86
CA ARG A 4 3.37 56.49 -41.88
C ARG A 4 2.96 56.36 -40.38
N ARG A 5 3.82 55.90 -39.44
CA ARG A 5 5.30 55.78 -39.40
C ARG A 5 5.80 54.45 -38.80
N ILE A 6 6.94 53.99 -39.32
CA ILE A 6 7.89 53.10 -38.65
C ILE A 6 8.76 53.96 -37.72
N VAL A 7 8.94 53.59 -36.44
CA VAL A 7 9.95 54.17 -35.52
C VAL A 7 10.42 53.11 -34.51
N SER A 8 11.74 52.84 -34.51
CA SER A 8 12.61 52.36 -33.42
C SER A 8 12.30 51.05 -32.64
N ILE A 9 13.03 49.98 -32.98
CA ILE A 9 13.66 49.06 -32.00
C ILE A 9 15.12 48.82 -32.38
N ILE A 10 15.94 49.88 -32.33
CA ILE A 10 17.42 49.81 -32.29
C ILE A 10 17.88 50.99 -31.43
N ALA A 11 18.04 50.79 -30.11
CA ALA A 11 18.85 51.59 -29.17
C ALA A 11 18.56 51.29 -27.67
N ILE A 12 18.57 50.02 -27.23
CA ILE A 12 18.83 49.68 -25.80
C ILE A 12 19.81 48.49 -25.75
N ILE A 13 21.01 48.71 -26.31
CA ILE A 13 22.21 47.89 -26.07
C ILE A 13 23.37 48.86 -25.82
N LEU A 14 23.28 49.64 -24.74
CA LEU A 14 24.37 50.51 -24.23
C LEU A 14 24.06 51.13 -22.84
N LEU A 15 23.31 50.41 -22.00
CA LEU A 15 23.04 50.84 -20.62
C LEU A 15 22.89 49.66 -19.64
N MET A 16 23.68 48.62 -19.89
CA MET A 16 24.03 47.63 -18.88
C MET A 16 25.55 47.72 -18.72
N GLY A 17 26.00 48.17 -17.56
CA GLY A 17 27.40 48.00 -17.20
C GLY A 17 27.66 46.50 -17.11
N PHE A 18 28.58 46.00 -17.93
CA PHE A 18 29.21 44.70 -17.65
C PHE A 18 30.04 44.87 -16.37
N SER A 19 29.38 44.79 -15.20
CA SER A 19 29.97 44.09 -14.08
C SER A 19 30.43 42.75 -14.64
N ALA A 20 31.73 42.48 -14.56
CA ALA A 20 32.26 41.20 -15.01
C ALA A 20 31.38 40.10 -14.39
N ILE A 21 30.82 39.24 -15.24
CA ILE A 21 30.21 38.00 -14.75
C ILE A 21 31.33 37.36 -13.93
N PRO A 22 31.16 37.17 -12.60
CA PRO A 22 32.15 36.44 -11.86
C PRO A 22 32.24 35.09 -12.55
N VAL A 23 33.45 34.75 -13.04
CA VAL A 23 33.75 33.38 -13.46
C VAL A 23 33.26 32.51 -12.32
N SER A 24 32.36 31.58 -12.63
CA SER A 24 31.83 30.64 -11.64
C SER A 24 33.01 30.14 -10.84
N ALA A 25 33.04 30.43 -9.54
CA ALA A 25 33.92 29.67 -8.67
C ALA A 25 33.53 28.21 -8.90
N ASP A 26 34.52 27.33 -9.10
CA ASP A 26 34.25 25.91 -9.19
C ASP A 26 33.51 25.52 -7.90
N GLU A 27 32.33 24.92 -8.06
CA GLU A 27 31.45 24.58 -6.95
C GLU A 27 32.20 23.61 -6.04
N GLU A 28 32.59 24.07 -4.84
CA GLU A 28 33.49 23.32 -3.97
C GLU A 28 32.70 22.19 -3.29
N ILE A 29 32.72 21.01 -3.94
CA ILE A 29 31.98 19.82 -3.52
C ILE A 29 32.87 18.92 -2.66
N TYR A 30 32.49 18.77 -1.40
CA TYR A 30 33.07 17.85 -0.43
C TYR A 30 32.37 16.49 -0.53
N SER A 31 33.03 15.50 -1.11
CA SER A 31 32.54 14.11 -1.09
C SER A 31 32.94 13.45 0.23
N VAL A 32 31.97 12.93 0.99
CA VAL A 32 32.22 12.37 2.33
C VAL A 32 31.48 11.05 2.52
N SER A 33 32.17 10.06 3.10
CA SER A 33 31.70 8.68 3.26
C SER A 33 31.53 8.24 4.71
N ASP A 34 32.11 8.96 5.67
CA ASP A 34 32.01 8.70 7.11
C ASP A 34 31.95 9.98 7.96
N PHE A 35 31.82 9.80 9.28
CA PHE A 35 31.71 10.89 10.26
C PHE A 35 32.94 11.79 10.37
N GLU A 36 34.17 11.26 10.30
CA GLU A 36 35.37 12.10 10.42
C GLU A 36 35.58 12.90 9.13
N GLU A 37 35.27 12.34 7.96
CA GLU A 37 35.24 13.09 6.70
C GLU A 37 34.16 14.20 6.71
N PHE A 38 32.93 13.88 7.14
CA PHE A 38 31.83 14.85 7.25
C PHE A 38 32.17 15.98 8.23
N LYS A 39 32.74 15.65 9.39
CA LYS A 39 33.18 16.61 10.40
C LYS A 39 34.32 17.49 9.87
N ALA A 40 35.33 16.92 9.23
CA ALA A 40 36.44 17.67 8.65
C ALA A 40 35.97 18.65 7.57
N ALA A 41 35.03 18.23 6.70
CA ALA A 41 34.44 19.10 5.69
C ALA A 41 33.71 20.30 6.32
N VAL A 42 32.89 20.09 7.35
CA VAL A 42 32.20 21.19 8.06
C VAL A 42 33.17 22.12 8.80
N GLU A 43 34.21 21.56 9.43
CA GLU A 43 35.26 22.36 10.09
C GLU A 43 36.06 23.20 9.07
N GLU A 44 36.34 22.67 7.87
CA GLU A 44 37.00 23.41 6.79
C GLU A 44 36.10 24.51 6.20
N ILE A 45 34.85 24.17 5.86
CA ILE A 45 33.83 25.11 5.34
C ILE A 45 33.65 26.30 6.30
N ASN A 46 33.55 26.03 7.60
CA ASN A 46 33.44 27.07 8.63
C ASN A 46 34.68 27.99 8.73
N ALA A 47 35.86 27.50 8.30
CA ALA A 47 37.10 28.28 8.28
C ALA A 47 37.28 29.12 6.99
N LYS A 48 36.43 28.94 5.97
CA LYS A 48 36.52 29.69 4.71
C LYS A 48 36.27 31.19 4.93
N THR A 49 37.15 32.02 4.39
CA THR A 49 37.00 33.49 4.42
C THR A 49 36.06 34.00 3.32
N SER A 50 35.88 33.24 2.24
CA SER A 50 34.93 33.51 1.17
C SER A 50 33.48 33.30 1.61
N ASP A 51 32.59 34.14 1.09
CA ASP A 51 31.14 33.94 1.17
C ASP A 51 30.65 33.21 -0.09
N GLY A 52 29.66 32.34 0.08
CA GLY A 52 29.17 31.42 -0.94
C GLY A 52 28.48 30.23 -0.29
N THR A 53 27.82 29.41 -1.10
CA THR A 53 27.26 28.12 -0.69
C THR A 53 28.25 27.02 -0.99
N TYR A 54 28.53 26.16 -0.01
CA TYR A 54 29.42 25.01 -0.11
C TYR A 54 28.59 23.72 -0.14
N THR A 55 29.04 22.70 -0.87
CA THR A 55 28.22 21.50 -1.09
C THR A 55 28.88 20.28 -0.48
N ILE A 56 28.18 19.59 0.42
CA ILE A 56 28.59 18.30 0.97
C ILE A 56 27.78 17.21 0.27
N SER A 57 28.46 16.31 -0.44
CA SER A 57 27.86 15.19 -1.14
C SER A 57 28.15 13.89 -0.39
N LEU A 58 27.11 13.27 0.17
CA LEU A 58 27.28 11.98 0.85
C LEU A 58 27.58 10.88 -0.18
N THR A 59 28.52 10.00 0.16
CA THR A 59 28.85 8.76 -0.56
C THR A 59 28.89 7.53 0.37
N GLY A 60 28.40 7.71 1.60
CA GLY A 60 28.32 6.72 2.67
C GLY A 60 27.44 7.24 3.80
N ASP A 61 27.04 6.35 4.71
CA ASP A 61 26.22 6.71 5.88
C ASP A 61 27.09 7.33 6.98
N ILE A 62 26.60 8.42 7.59
CA ILE A 62 27.34 9.23 8.54
C ILE A 62 26.82 8.94 9.96
N ASP A 63 27.59 8.25 10.80
CA ASP A 63 27.22 7.94 12.19
C ASP A 63 28.05 8.72 13.20
N PHE A 64 27.41 9.62 13.95
CA PHE A 64 28.03 10.45 14.99
C PHE A 64 28.38 9.65 16.28
N GLY A 65 27.99 8.38 16.34
CA GLY A 65 28.35 7.44 17.40
C GLY A 65 27.71 7.74 18.77
N SER A 66 28.26 7.11 19.81
CA SER A 66 27.68 7.17 21.17
C SER A 66 27.92 8.48 21.92
N ILE A 67 28.99 9.21 21.57
CA ILE A 67 29.33 10.51 22.18
C ILE A 67 28.57 11.65 21.50
N GLY A 68 28.32 11.52 20.19
CA GLY A 68 27.71 12.55 19.36
C GLY A 68 28.61 13.75 19.14
N TYR A 69 28.20 14.58 18.18
CA TYR A 69 28.90 15.81 17.83
C TYR A 69 27.88 16.91 17.52
N ASN A 70 28.05 18.08 18.13
CA ASN A 70 27.24 19.26 17.79
C ASN A 70 27.79 19.88 16.50
N CYS A 71 27.36 19.35 15.36
CA CYS A 71 27.81 19.78 14.05
C CYS A 71 27.25 21.17 13.75
N LYS A 72 28.10 22.20 13.87
CA LYS A 72 27.68 23.60 13.71
C LYS A 72 28.03 24.12 12.33
N PHE A 73 27.06 24.70 11.63
CA PHE A 73 27.25 25.36 10.33
C PHE A 73 27.31 26.89 10.53
N LEU A 74 28.38 27.51 10.04
CA LEU A 74 28.65 28.96 10.10
C LEU A 74 28.77 29.60 8.71
N LYS A 75 28.67 28.80 7.65
CA LYS A 75 28.62 29.20 6.24
C LYS A 75 27.49 28.46 5.55
N ASP A 76 26.98 29.04 4.47
CA ASP A 76 25.86 28.47 3.73
C ASP A 76 26.27 27.12 3.14
N THR A 77 25.50 26.06 3.43
CA THR A 77 25.87 24.68 3.11
C THR A 77 24.68 23.93 2.52
N GLU A 78 24.88 23.22 1.42
CA GLU A 78 23.93 22.25 0.86
C GLU A 78 24.42 20.82 1.13
N ILE A 79 23.54 19.95 1.65
CA ILE A 79 23.85 18.52 1.89
C ILE A 79 23.05 17.67 0.90
N LEU A 80 23.75 17.02 -0.02
CA LEU A 80 23.20 16.06 -0.98
C LEU A 80 23.22 14.66 -0.37
N GLY A 81 22.05 14.06 -0.16
CA GLY A 81 21.91 12.80 0.55
C GLY A 81 22.32 11.56 -0.24
N ASN A 82 22.06 11.53 -1.55
CA ASN A 82 22.41 10.41 -2.44
C ASN A 82 21.88 9.02 -2.02
N GLY A 83 20.86 8.95 -1.18
CA GLY A 83 20.30 7.73 -0.61
C GLY A 83 20.85 7.36 0.78
N HIS A 84 21.73 8.20 1.35
CA HIS A 84 22.42 7.93 2.61
C HIS A 84 21.71 8.50 3.85
N THR A 85 22.12 7.97 5.00
CA THR A 85 21.61 8.32 6.32
C THR A 85 22.65 9.10 7.13
N ILE A 86 22.22 10.18 7.79
CA ILE A 86 22.94 10.81 8.90
C ILE A 86 22.30 10.34 10.22
N ASN A 87 23.01 9.47 10.94
CA ASN A 87 22.66 9.05 12.29
C ASN A 87 23.34 9.98 13.32
N LEU A 88 22.55 10.76 14.04
CA LEU A 88 23.05 11.74 15.01
C LEU A 88 23.41 11.13 16.38
N GLY A 89 23.40 9.79 16.50
CA GLY A 89 23.94 9.05 17.64
C GLY A 89 22.90 8.46 18.59
N SER A 90 23.35 8.04 19.79
CA SER A 90 22.54 7.35 20.82
C SER A 90 21.99 8.30 21.91
N GLU A 91 21.38 7.76 22.98
CA GLU A 91 20.82 8.55 24.09
C GLU A 91 21.87 9.39 24.84
N MET A 92 23.09 8.87 24.95
CA MET A 92 24.21 9.55 25.62
C MET A 92 24.85 10.63 24.75
N SER A 93 24.40 10.77 23.50
CA SER A 93 25.08 11.57 22.49
C SER A 93 24.56 13.01 22.46
N ASN A 94 25.48 13.98 22.37
CA ASN A 94 25.12 15.40 22.16
C ASN A 94 24.93 15.74 20.67
N GLY A 95 24.65 14.74 19.83
CA GLY A 95 24.69 14.87 18.38
C GLY A 95 23.49 15.61 17.79
N ARG A 96 23.76 16.65 17.01
CA ARG A 96 22.75 17.43 16.28
C ARG A 96 23.38 18.21 15.15
N LEU A 97 22.55 18.68 14.22
CA LEU A 97 22.92 19.73 13.27
C LEU A 97 22.49 21.08 13.86
N GLN A 98 23.42 22.00 14.05
CA GLN A 98 23.15 23.35 14.55
C GLN A 98 23.49 24.40 13.50
N ILE A 99 22.52 25.22 13.14
CA ILE A 99 22.69 26.30 12.17
C ILE A 99 23.00 27.58 12.96
N GLY A 100 24.18 28.15 12.75
CA GLY A 100 24.59 29.44 13.30
C GLY A 100 24.01 30.59 12.47
N ASN A 101 24.87 31.55 12.11
CA ASN A 101 24.49 32.65 11.22
C ASN A 101 24.67 32.26 9.73
N ALA A 102 23.91 31.27 9.28
CA ALA A 102 24.07 30.59 7.99
C ALA A 102 22.75 29.97 7.47
N VAL A 103 22.76 29.56 6.21
CA VAL A 103 21.72 28.73 5.57
C VAL A 103 22.19 27.27 5.49
N LEU A 104 21.44 26.32 6.04
CA LEU A 104 21.61 24.89 5.76
C LEU A 104 20.47 24.41 4.85
N SER A 105 20.83 23.89 3.68
CA SER A 105 19.90 23.24 2.75
C SER A 105 20.09 21.73 2.81
N LEU A 106 19.00 21.00 3.06
CA LEU A 106 18.96 19.54 3.05
C LEU A 106 18.29 19.06 1.76
N GLY A 107 18.99 18.24 0.99
CA GLY A 107 18.67 18.00 -0.41
C GLY A 107 18.94 19.24 -1.27
N LYS A 108 18.64 19.12 -2.56
CA LYS A 108 18.92 20.12 -3.59
C LYS A 108 17.65 20.76 -4.13
N SER A 109 17.73 22.06 -4.38
CA SER A 109 16.63 22.79 -5.02
C SER A 109 16.36 22.26 -6.43
N ASN A 110 15.10 21.91 -6.72
CA ASN A 110 14.61 21.41 -8.02
C ASN A 110 15.25 20.09 -8.52
N SER A 111 15.96 19.32 -7.68
CA SER A 111 16.36 17.96 -8.05
C SER A 111 15.23 16.96 -7.74
N THR A 112 15.06 15.98 -8.62
CA THR A 112 14.22 14.78 -8.39
C THR A 112 15.09 13.51 -8.36
N GLY A 113 16.40 13.67 -8.19
CA GLY A 113 17.39 12.59 -8.19
C GLY A 113 17.72 12.07 -6.79
N SER A 114 18.73 11.20 -6.71
CA SER A 114 19.24 10.66 -5.45
C SER A 114 19.79 11.75 -4.52
N GLU A 115 20.26 12.88 -5.05
CA GLU A 115 20.72 14.07 -4.30
C GLU A 115 19.76 14.48 -3.16
N ASN A 116 18.47 14.25 -3.36
CA ASN A 116 17.41 14.61 -2.43
C ASN A 116 17.05 13.51 -1.41
N GLN A 117 17.45 12.27 -1.65
CA GLN A 117 17.21 11.15 -0.74
C GLN A 117 18.18 11.24 0.45
N LEU A 118 17.73 11.85 1.54
CA LEU A 118 18.51 12.05 2.76
C LEU A 118 17.68 11.67 3.98
N LYS A 119 18.13 10.68 4.75
CA LYS A 119 17.51 10.35 6.05
C LYS A 119 18.33 10.94 7.19
N ILE A 120 17.72 11.71 8.08
CA ILE A 120 18.33 12.15 9.34
C ILE A 120 17.57 11.51 10.50
N THR A 121 18.30 10.75 11.32
CA THR A 121 17.73 9.90 12.37
C THR A 121 18.64 9.83 13.59
N VAL A 122 18.18 9.13 14.63
CA VAL A 122 18.97 8.73 15.80
C VAL A 122 18.75 7.25 16.10
N ALA A 123 19.67 6.64 16.84
CA ALA A 123 19.56 5.27 17.35
C ALA A 123 19.15 5.22 18.84
N ALA A 124 18.32 6.18 19.28
CA ALA A 124 18.21 6.57 20.69
C ALA A 124 16.74 6.59 21.20
N PRO A 125 16.37 5.77 22.20
CA PRO A 125 15.03 5.82 22.78
C PRO A 125 14.64 7.13 23.48
N LYS A 126 15.57 7.88 24.13
CA LYS A 126 15.35 9.24 24.69
C LYS A 126 16.61 10.11 24.68
N ARG A 127 16.52 11.34 24.15
CA ARG A 127 17.62 12.34 24.04
C ARG A 127 17.24 13.69 24.66
N SER A 128 18.20 14.58 24.89
CA SER A 128 17.94 15.95 25.39
C SER A 128 17.85 17.05 24.33
N THR A 129 18.07 16.72 23.05
CA THR A 129 18.10 17.67 21.93
C THR A 129 17.33 17.15 20.72
N ALA A 130 16.71 18.08 19.98
CA ALA A 130 16.22 17.84 18.64
C ALA A 130 17.34 17.42 17.66
N LEU A 131 16.96 16.83 16.52
CA LEU A 131 17.87 16.51 15.41
C LEU A 131 18.55 17.79 14.87
N ILE A 132 17.77 18.86 14.69
CA ILE A 132 18.22 20.13 14.12
C ILE A 132 17.87 21.31 15.03
N LEU A 133 18.82 22.23 15.20
CA LEU A 133 18.67 23.50 15.93
C LEU A 133 18.93 24.69 15.01
N VAL A 134 17.94 25.56 14.82
CA VAL A 134 18.01 26.72 13.93
C VAL A 134 18.27 28.01 14.74
N GLY A 135 19.48 28.54 14.61
CA GLY A 135 19.94 29.74 15.30
C GLY A 135 20.20 29.57 16.80
N ASN A 136 20.57 30.67 17.46
CA ASN A 136 20.82 30.70 18.90
C ASN A 136 20.69 32.12 19.44
N THR A 137 19.76 32.34 20.37
CA THR A 137 19.50 33.66 20.98
C THR A 137 20.63 34.14 21.89
N ASN A 138 21.34 33.22 22.57
CA ASN A 138 22.42 33.59 23.50
C ASN A 138 23.66 34.17 22.78
N SER A 139 23.87 33.79 21.53
CA SER A 139 24.95 34.30 20.66
C SER A 139 24.46 35.30 19.60
N GLY A 140 23.15 35.56 19.53
CA GLY A 140 22.54 36.42 18.50
C GLY A 140 22.53 35.83 17.09
N GLU A 141 22.84 34.54 16.94
CA GLU A 141 22.97 33.87 15.64
C GLU A 141 21.61 33.62 15.00
N VAL A 142 21.43 34.02 13.73
CA VAL A 142 20.20 33.87 12.97
C VAL A 142 20.38 32.80 11.89
N GLY A 143 19.75 31.63 12.09
CA GLY A 143 19.88 30.50 11.16
C GLY A 143 18.74 30.40 10.14
N THR A 144 18.99 29.77 9.00
CA THR A 144 17.94 29.32 8.08
C THR A 144 18.10 27.84 7.76
N LEU A 145 17.04 27.05 7.93
CA LEU A 145 16.94 25.68 7.44
C LEU A 145 16.07 25.66 6.18
N ASN A 146 16.55 25.05 5.10
CA ASN A 146 15.74 24.64 3.96
C ASN A 146 15.68 23.12 3.90
N MET A 147 14.49 22.55 3.78
CA MET A 147 14.26 21.11 3.60
C MET A 147 13.51 20.90 2.29
N TYR A 148 14.14 20.19 1.36
CA TYR A 148 13.55 19.86 0.06
C TYR A 148 12.87 18.49 0.06
N ASP A 149 12.24 18.15 -1.06
CA ASP A 149 11.59 16.85 -1.23
C ASP A 149 12.60 15.69 -1.12
N GLY A 150 12.14 14.51 -0.71
CA GLY A 150 12.99 13.32 -0.50
C GLY A 150 13.76 13.27 0.83
N VAL A 151 13.81 14.37 1.59
CA VAL A 151 14.45 14.40 2.92
C VAL A 151 13.50 13.84 3.98
N GLU A 152 13.99 12.96 4.86
CA GLU A 152 13.26 12.35 5.97
C GLU A 152 13.89 12.76 7.31
N LEU A 153 13.11 13.33 8.25
CA LEU A 153 13.52 13.57 9.64
C LEU A 153 12.72 12.68 10.59
N THR A 154 13.36 11.67 11.18
CA THR A 154 12.65 10.58 11.87
C THR A 154 13.33 10.04 13.12
N GLY A 155 12.62 9.20 13.86
CA GLY A 155 13.15 8.36 14.95
C GLY A 155 13.61 9.13 16.19
N SER A 156 13.48 10.46 16.21
CA SER A 156 13.90 11.28 17.35
C SER A 156 12.90 11.19 18.48
N SER A 157 13.37 10.75 19.65
CA SER A 157 12.60 10.77 20.89
C SER A 157 13.33 11.65 21.91
N THR A 158 12.70 12.72 22.37
CA THR A 158 13.28 13.67 23.33
C THR A 158 12.64 13.58 24.70
N ASN A 159 13.45 13.75 25.76
CA ASN A 159 13.06 13.72 27.17
C ASN A 159 12.47 15.05 27.69
N GLY A 160 12.00 15.91 26.79
CA GLY A 160 11.34 17.15 27.17
C GLY A 160 12.21 18.34 27.52
N VAL A 161 13.54 18.20 27.55
CA VAL A 161 14.46 19.36 27.63
C VAL A 161 14.45 20.17 26.32
N SER A 162 14.19 19.49 25.21
CA SER A 162 14.05 20.09 23.89
C SER A 162 12.63 20.62 23.67
N LEU A 163 12.49 21.79 23.05
CA LEU A 163 11.17 22.36 22.70
C LEU A 163 10.39 21.48 21.71
N GLY A 164 11.09 20.76 20.82
CA GLY A 164 10.53 19.75 19.94
C GLY A 164 11.55 18.64 19.66
N SER A 165 11.12 17.61 18.94
CA SER A 165 11.90 16.38 18.75
C SER A 165 12.76 16.37 17.48
N ALA A 166 12.30 16.96 16.38
CA ALA A 166 12.98 16.96 15.09
C ALA A 166 13.67 18.30 14.81
N VAL A 167 12.93 19.42 14.87
CA VAL A 167 13.45 20.76 14.53
C VAL A 167 13.07 21.78 15.60
N ASN A 168 14.08 22.42 16.20
CA ASN A 168 13.91 23.57 17.09
C ASN A 168 14.28 24.87 16.38
N ILE A 169 13.33 25.78 16.19
CA ILE A 169 13.54 27.13 15.68
C ILE A 169 13.71 28.08 16.86
N VAL A 170 14.96 28.48 17.15
CA VAL A 170 15.29 29.33 18.30
C VAL A 170 15.49 30.79 17.89
N ASN A 171 16.19 31.03 16.78
CA ASN A 171 16.33 32.37 16.22
C ASN A 171 16.62 32.27 14.72
N GLY A 172 15.60 32.31 13.88
CA GLY A 172 15.76 32.02 12.47
C GLY A 172 14.48 31.69 11.73
N GLN A 173 14.67 30.94 10.66
CA GLN A 173 13.62 30.53 9.73
C GLN A 173 13.77 29.06 9.35
N PHE A 174 12.67 28.33 9.30
CA PHE A 174 12.61 27.02 8.66
C PHE A 174 11.70 27.10 7.43
N ASN A 175 12.20 26.66 6.27
CA ASN A 175 11.46 26.52 5.03
C ASN A 175 11.36 25.03 4.68
N MET A 176 10.15 24.49 4.68
CA MET A 176 9.85 23.14 4.24
C MET A 176 9.21 23.22 2.85
N TYR A 177 10.00 22.95 1.81
CA TYR A 177 9.53 22.91 0.42
C TYR A 177 8.97 21.53 0.04
N GLY A 178 9.40 20.49 0.76
CA GLY A 178 8.98 19.10 0.58
C GLY A 178 9.47 18.24 1.76
N GLY A 179 9.54 16.94 1.54
CA GLY A 179 10.10 15.98 2.50
C GLY A 179 9.12 15.60 3.60
N ASP A 180 9.57 14.79 4.55
CA ASP A 180 8.71 14.13 5.53
C ASP A 180 9.33 14.15 6.93
N ILE A 181 8.59 14.66 7.92
CA ILE A 181 8.99 14.69 9.33
C ILE A 181 8.03 13.79 10.09
N HIS A 182 8.49 12.60 10.50
CA HIS A 182 7.59 11.59 11.03
C HIS A 182 8.15 10.67 12.10
N GLY A 183 7.27 10.07 12.90
CA GLY A 183 7.65 9.07 13.91
C GLY A 183 8.55 9.62 15.03
N ASN A 184 8.59 10.95 15.20
CA ASN A 184 9.31 11.58 16.28
C ASN A 184 8.41 11.75 17.52
N THR A 185 9.00 11.81 18.71
CA THR A 185 8.29 11.91 20.00
C THR A 185 8.94 12.95 20.88
N ASN A 186 8.16 13.86 21.49
CA ASN A 186 8.63 14.65 22.64
C ASN A 186 7.91 14.19 23.91
N ASP A 187 8.64 13.58 24.82
CA ASP A 187 8.17 13.04 26.10
C ASP A 187 8.67 13.91 27.25
N ALA A 188 7.81 14.82 27.71
CA ALA A 188 8.13 15.82 28.72
C ALA A 188 7.04 15.93 29.79
N ILE A 189 7.39 16.59 30.89
CA ILE A 189 6.39 17.07 31.86
C ILE A 189 5.47 18.12 31.20
N ALA A 190 6.07 19.13 30.55
CA ALA A 190 5.37 20.17 29.81
C ALA A 190 5.82 20.16 28.34
N ALA A 191 5.33 19.18 27.58
CA ALA A 191 5.84 18.85 26.25
C ALA A 191 5.31 19.82 25.20
N MET A 192 6.20 20.25 24.30
CA MET A 192 5.92 21.13 23.18
C MET A 192 6.32 20.40 21.89
N GLY A 193 5.69 20.71 20.76
CA GLY A 193 6.09 20.33 19.39
C GLY A 193 6.56 18.89 19.22
N GLY A 194 5.64 17.94 19.00
CA GLY A 194 5.98 16.54 18.79
C GLY A 194 6.89 16.28 17.58
N ALA A 195 7.02 17.24 16.66
CA ALA A 195 8.07 17.31 15.63
C ALA A 195 8.81 18.66 15.59
N VAL A 196 8.09 19.75 15.28
CA VAL A 196 8.67 21.09 15.04
C VAL A 196 8.24 22.03 16.17
N ALA A 197 9.20 22.76 16.74
CA ALA A 197 8.93 23.72 17.81
C ALA A 197 9.69 25.03 17.68
N GLY A 198 9.11 26.13 18.16
CA GLY A 198 9.82 27.41 18.29
C GLY A 198 9.15 28.37 19.26
N ASP A 199 9.95 29.22 19.92
CA ASP A 199 9.48 30.20 20.90
C ASP A 199 10.10 31.60 20.67
N GLY A 200 9.35 32.44 19.95
CA GLY A 200 9.74 33.77 19.52
C GLY A 200 9.78 34.83 20.62
N ARG A 201 9.55 34.47 21.89
CA ARG A 201 9.71 35.40 23.02
C ARG A 201 11.15 35.92 23.18
N TYR A 202 12.13 35.19 22.63
CA TYR A 202 13.56 35.48 22.80
C TYR A 202 14.32 35.69 21.48
N GLY A 203 13.70 35.40 20.33
CA GLY A 203 14.33 35.41 19.01
C GLY A 203 13.30 35.46 17.89
N LYS A 204 13.75 35.64 16.65
CA LYS A 204 12.86 35.58 15.48
C LYS A 204 12.47 34.12 15.23
N VAL A 205 11.18 33.81 15.12
CA VAL A 205 10.72 32.45 14.75
C VAL A 205 9.78 32.56 13.55
N ILE A 206 10.23 32.04 12.41
CA ILE A 206 9.41 31.87 11.21
C ILE A 206 9.46 30.41 10.79
N PHE A 207 8.29 29.81 10.58
CA PHE A 207 8.15 28.55 9.85
C PHE A 207 7.35 28.81 8.56
N ASN A 208 7.86 28.33 7.42
CA ASN A 208 7.14 28.31 6.16
C ASN A 208 7.07 26.87 5.67
N MET A 209 5.89 26.41 5.29
CA MET A 209 5.63 25.08 4.74
C MET A 209 4.92 25.24 3.39
N TYR A 210 5.67 25.04 2.31
CA TYR A 210 5.18 25.13 0.93
C TYR A 210 4.75 23.76 0.38
N GLY A 211 5.17 22.67 1.05
CA GLY A 211 4.91 21.29 0.66
C GLY A 211 5.41 20.32 1.74
N GLY A 212 5.41 19.03 1.39
CA GLY A 212 5.87 17.96 2.29
C GLY A 212 4.85 17.54 3.35
N SER A 213 5.31 16.75 4.31
CA SER A 213 4.49 16.06 5.31
C SER A 213 5.07 16.17 6.71
N ILE A 214 4.24 16.48 7.70
CA ILE A 214 4.56 16.32 9.13
C ILE A 214 3.56 15.32 9.70
N ARG A 215 3.97 14.07 9.93
CA ARG A 215 3.01 13.00 10.24
C ARG A 215 3.39 12.00 11.33
N GLY A 216 2.40 11.48 12.04
CA GLY A 216 2.61 10.39 13.00
C GLY A 216 3.59 10.73 14.12
N ASN A 217 3.76 12.02 14.45
CA ASN A 217 4.60 12.48 15.54
C ASN A 217 3.79 12.57 16.84
N LYS A 218 4.47 12.52 17.98
CA LYS A 218 3.84 12.42 19.30
C LYS A 218 4.37 13.45 20.29
N THR A 219 3.46 13.96 21.11
CA THR A 219 3.76 14.75 22.31
C THR A 219 3.21 13.99 23.50
N LEU A 220 4.07 13.36 24.30
CA LEU A 220 3.67 12.69 25.55
C LEU A 220 3.79 13.67 26.71
N THR A 221 2.74 13.78 27.53
CA THR A 221 2.71 14.73 28.65
C THR A 221 2.09 14.16 29.92
N ASN A 222 2.61 14.55 31.09
CA ASN A 222 1.95 14.32 32.38
C ASN A 222 1.35 15.60 33.01
N TYR A 223 1.44 16.75 32.33
CA TYR A 223 0.89 18.02 32.80
C TYR A 223 0.24 18.82 31.66
N PHE A 224 1.03 19.46 30.81
CA PHE A 224 0.53 20.16 29.60
C PHE A 224 1.29 19.68 28.36
N GLY A 225 0.56 19.40 27.27
CA GLY A 225 1.12 18.97 25.99
C GLY A 225 0.62 19.88 24.87
N TYR A 226 1.52 20.39 24.06
CA TYR A 226 1.23 21.43 23.07
C TYR A 226 1.78 21.06 21.69
N GLY A 227 0.93 20.96 20.67
CA GLY A 227 1.36 20.79 19.27
C GLY A 227 1.91 19.39 18.99
N GLY A 228 1.05 18.40 18.72
CA GLY A 228 1.48 17.02 18.44
C GLY A 228 2.36 16.92 17.19
N GLY A 229 2.14 17.77 16.19
CA GLY A 229 3.09 18.00 15.09
C GLY A 229 3.92 19.27 15.33
N VAL A 230 3.24 20.42 15.38
CA VAL A 230 3.88 21.75 15.37
C VAL A 230 3.47 22.57 16.59
N PHE A 231 4.44 23.12 17.32
CA PHE A 231 4.24 24.13 18.36
C PHE A 231 4.98 25.42 18.02
N LEU A 232 4.27 26.56 17.97
CA LEU A 232 4.89 27.85 17.71
C LEU A 232 4.35 28.90 18.69
N SER A 233 5.27 29.52 19.43
CA SER A 233 4.99 30.64 20.33
C SER A 233 5.55 31.95 19.75
N ASN A 234 4.78 33.04 19.79
CA ASN A 234 5.21 34.39 19.39
C ASN A 234 5.89 34.43 18.00
N ALA A 235 5.36 33.66 17.05
CA ALA A 235 6.00 33.32 15.78
C ALA A 235 5.16 33.73 14.56
N SER A 236 5.75 33.57 13.37
CA SER A 236 5.02 33.54 12.09
C SER A 236 5.00 32.12 11.55
N PHE A 237 3.82 31.60 11.19
CA PHE A 237 3.68 30.35 10.45
C PHE A 237 2.93 30.58 9.13
N ASN A 238 3.55 30.27 8.00
CA ASN A 238 2.89 30.32 6.69
C ASN A 238 2.87 28.91 6.10
N MET A 239 1.68 28.34 5.92
CA MET A 239 1.48 27.07 5.24
C MET A 239 0.76 27.35 3.92
N GLU A 240 1.46 27.12 2.80
CA GLU A 240 0.97 27.34 1.43
C GLU A 240 0.79 26.02 0.65
N GLY A 241 1.06 24.88 1.30
CA GLY A 241 0.85 23.53 0.79
C GLY A 241 1.28 22.45 1.78
N GLY A 242 1.19 21.19 1.37
CA GLY A 242 1.58 20.03 2.17
C GLY A 242 0.53 19.57 3.19
N SER A 243 0.90 18.60 4.04
CA SER A 243 -0.01 17.95 5.00
C SER A 243 0.59 17.87 6.42
N ILE A 244 -0.19 18.22 7.45
CA ILE A 244 0.14 17.92 8.85
C ILE A 244 -0.89 16.91 9.37
N ARG A 245 -0.53 15.63 9.49
CA ARG A 245 -1.52 14.57 9.72
C ARG A 245 -1.14 13.48 10.72
N GLU A 246 -2.13 12.82 11.32
CA GLU A 246 -1.90 11.67 12.23
C GLU A 246 -1.01 12.00 13.46
N ASN A 247 -0.79 13.28 13.78
CA ASN A 247 0.01 13.67 14.94
C ASN A 247 -0.85 13.67 16.21
N ILE A 248 -0.25 13.36 17.36
CA ILE A 248 -0.97 13.04 18.60
C ILE A 248 -0.37 13.79 19.80
N VAL A 249 -1.22 14.47 20.56
CA VAL A 249 -0.91 14.86 21.95
C VAL A 249 -1.53 13.83 22.90
N GLU A 250 -0.70 13.01 23.52
CA GLU A 250 -1.07 11.85 24.33
C GLU A 250 -0.78 12.11 25.82
N LYS A 251 -1.80 11.92 26.66
CA LYS A 251 -1.68 12.06 28.12
C LYS A 251 -1.13 10.77 28.74
N THR A 252 -0.16 10.91 29.64
CA THR A 252 0.41 9.78 30.42
C THR A 252 -0.22 9.66 31.82
N VAL A 253 -0.98 10.66 32.26
CA VAL A 253 -1.83 10.63 33.47
C VAL A 253 -3.16 11.34 33.20
N ASP A 254 -4.22 10.98 33.93
CA ASP A 254 -5.58 11.51 33.66
C ASP A 254 -5.75 13.01 33.88
N SER A 255 -4.92 13.62 34.73
CA SER A 255 -4.95 15.07 35.00
C SER A 255 -4.22 15.93 33.97
N ALA A 256 -3.49 15.33 33.02
CA ALA A 256 -2.75 16.08 32.00
C ALA A 256 -3.70 16.63 30.93
N GLN A 257 -3.31 17.76 30.30
CA GLN A 257 -4.11 18.42 29.27
C GLN A 257 -3.34 18.57 27.96
N GLY A 258 -3.97 18.19 26.84
CA GLY A 258 -3.41 18.23 25.49
C GLY A 258 -4.07 19.29 24.61
N TYR A 259 -3.26 19.97 23.80
CA TYR A 259 -3.65 21.15 23.03
C TYR A 259 -3.02 21.13 21.64
N GLY A 260 -3.83 21.21 20.57
CA GLY A 260 -3.35 21.26 19.19
C GLY A 260 -2.73 19.93 18.76
N GLY A 261 -3.54 18.96 18.37
CA GLY A 261 -3.06 17.64 17.92
C GLY A 261 -2.13 17.77 16.70
N GLY A 262 -2.55 18.54 15.70
CA GLY A 262 -1.69 18.93 14.58
C GLY A 262 -0.82 20.12 14.94
N VAL A 263 -1.45 21.27 15.19
CA VAL A 263 -0.79 22.58 15.32
C VAL A 263 -1.26 23.32 16.58
N MET A 264 -0.31 23.91 17.30
CA MET A 264 -0.56 24.84 18.40
C MET A 264 0.14 26.18 18.16
N ILE A 265 -0.64 27.27 18.12
CA ILE A 265 -0.15 28.65 18.01
C ILE A 265 -0.39 29.41 19.33
N TYR A 266 0.68 29.72 20.05
CA TYR A 266 0.66 30.44 21.33
C TYR A 266 1.16 31.88 21.14
N ALA A 267 0.26 32.83 20.87
CA ALA A 267 0.58 34.16 20.33
C ALA A 267 1.31 34.13 18.97
N GLY A 268 1.30 35.26 18.26
CA GLY A 268 1.86 35.36 16.91
C GLY A 268 0.79 35.13 15.83
N LYS A 269 1.22 34.82 14.61
CA LYS A 269 0.36 34.80 13.42
C LYS A 269 0.55 33.52 12.62
N ALA A 270 -0.56 32.92 12.16
CA ALA A 270 -0.52 31.82 11.21
C ALA A 270 -1.43 32.07 9.99
N VAL A 271 -0.97 31.65 8.80
CA VAL A 271 -1.75 31.69 7.56
C VAL A 271 -1.70 30.31 6.91
N PHE A 272 -2.87 29.76 6.60
CA PHE A 272 -3.06 28.42 6.03
C PHE A 272 -3.76 28.52 4.67
N SER A 273 -3.14 27.98 3.62
CA SER A 273 -3.54 28.07 2.20
C SER A 273 -3.13 26.79 1.48
N GLY A 274 -3.98 26.22 0.60
CA GLY A 274 -3.54 25.20 -0.37
C GLY A 274 -3.04 23.85 0.15
N GLY A 275 -3.29 23.49 1.41
CA GLY A 275 -2.83 22.24 2.04
C GLY A 275 -3.84 21.66 3.03
N GLU A 276 -3.42 20.72 3.89
CA GLU A 276 -4.30 20.07 4.86
C GLU A 276 -3.73 19.88 6.27
N ILE A 277 -4.62 19.87 7.27
CA ILE A 277 -4.40 19.37 8.63
C ILE A 277 -5.44 18.29 8.89
N SER A 278 -5.02 17.02 8.89
CA SER A 278 -5.96 15.88 8.89
C SER A 278 -5.64 14.79 9.92
N LYS A 279 -6.66 14.10 10.47
CA LYS A 279 -6.47 12.90 11.33
C LYS A 279 -5.62 13.11 12.60
N ASN A 280 -5.41 14.34 13.05
CA ASN A 280 -4.63 14.62 14.25
C ASN A 280 -5.50 14.50 15.52
N VAL A 281 -4.87 14.20 16.65
CA VAL A 281 -5.56 13.87 17.91
C VAL A 281 -5.02 14.72 19.07
N SER A 282 -5.91 15.34 19.83
CA SER A 282 -5.60 16.09 21.05
C SER A 282 -6.45 15.57 22.22
N SER A 283 -5.89 15.42 23.42
CA SER A 283 -6.68 14.91 24.55
C SER A 283 -7.72 15.92 25.09
N ASN A 284 -7.55 17.23 24.85
CA ASN A 284 -8.47 18.25 25.37
C ASN A 284 -8.99 19.20 24.30
N PHE A 285 -8.13 20.01 23.67
CA PHE A 285 -8.57 21.09 22.78
C PHE A 285 -7.84 21.09 21.45
N GLY A 286 -8.57 21.36 20.36
CA GLY A 286 -8.01 21.55 19.02
C GLY A 286 -7.35 20.28 18.49
N GLY A 287 -8.11 19.39 17.87
CA GLY A 287 -7.55 18.19 17.26
C GLY A 287 -6.62 18.57 16.10
N GLY A 288 -7.12 19.39 15.18
CA GLY A 288 -6.33 19.97 14.10
C GLY A 288 -5.48 21.16 14.59
N ILE A 289 -6.14 22.26 14.95
CA ILE A 289 -5.51 23.52 15.39
C ILE A 289 -6.03 23.92 16.78
N PHE A 290 -5.13 24.31 17.68
CA PHE A 290 -5.45 25.15 18.84
C PHE A 290 -4.74 26.51 18.74
N THR A 291 -5.45 27.59 19.05
CA THR A 291 -4.87 28.95 19.15
C THR A 291 -4.99 29.45 20.58
N HIS A 292 -4.00 30.19 21.08
CA HIS A 292 -4.05 30.75 22.41
C HIS A 292 -3.27 32.07 22.57
N ASN A 293 -3.48 32.74 23.71
CA ASN A 293 -2.72 33.90 24.17
C ASN A 293 -2.57 35.02 23.12
N GLY A 294 -3.68 35.40 22.48
CA GLY A 294 -3.70 36.49 21.49
C GLY A 294 -3.14 36.12 20.10
N ALA A 295 -3.10 34.83 19.75
CA ALA A 295 -2.77 34.40 18.39
C ALA A 295 -3.81 34.86 17.36
N ASP A 296 -3.35 35.23 16.16
CA ASP A 296 -4.18 35.51 14.98
C ASP A 296 -3.99 34.39 13.94
N ILE A 297 -5.08 33.83 13.40
CA ILE A 297 -5.00 32.85 12.29
C ILE A 297 -5.91 33.22 11.11
N VAL A 298 -5.45 32.90 9.89
CA VAL A 298 -6.24 32.98 8.65
C VAL A 298 -6.16 31.64 7.92
N ILE A 299 -7.30 31.09 7.53
CA ILE A 299 -7.44 29.84 6.79
C ILE A 299 -8.19 30.15 5.50
N LYS A 300 -7.63 29.82 4.33
CA LYS A 300 -8.13 30.29 3.02
C LYS A 300 -7.76 29.34 1.87
N ASN A 301 -8.14 29.69 0.64
CA ASN A 301 -7.61 29.10 -0.60
C ASN A 301 -7.60 27.56 -0.59
N SER A 302 -8.77 26.94 -0.39
CA SER A 302 -8.92 25.47 -0.42
C SER A 302 -8.15 24.70 0.66
N PHE A 303 -7.66 25.36 1.73
CA PHE A 303 -7.06 24.68 2.85
C PHE A 303 -8.09 23.83 3.62
N ARG A 304 -7.71 22.60 4.00
CA ARG A 304 -8.61 21.61 4.61
C ARG A 304 -8.23 21.30 6.06
N ILE A 305 -9.21 21.25 6.94
CA ILE A 305 -9.09 20.76 8.32
C ILE A 305 -10.14 19.67 8.53
N THR A 306 -9.74 18.40 8.47
CA THR A 306 -10.66 17.26 8.38
C THR A 306 -10.25 16.06 9.23
N GLU A 307 -11.20 15.23 9.66
CA GLU A 307 -10.95 13.97 10.39
C GLU A 307 -10.16 14.11 11.71
N ASN A 308 -9.93 15.34 12.20
CA ASN A 308 -9.20 15.56 13.44
C ASN A 308 -10.11 15.33 14.66
N SER A 309 -9.52 15.00 15.81
CA SER A 309 -10.30 14.75 17.03
C SER A 309 -9.75 15.36 18.32
N ALA A 310 -10.66 15.80 19.19
CA ALA A 310 -10.36 16.34 20.51
C ALA A 310 -11.49 16.11 21.52
N SER A 311 -11.34 16.58 22.76
CA SER A 311 -12.49 16.68 23.67
C SER A 311 -13.41 17.84 23.27
N GLN A 312 -12.84 19.00 22.92
CA GLN A 312 -13.57 20.17 22.40
C GLN A 312 -12.80 20.80 21.22
N GLY A 313 -13.50 21.16 20.14
CA GLY A 313 -12.85 21.69 18.92
C GLY A 313 -12.06 20.61 18.20
N GLY A 314 -12.74 19.67 17.54
CA GLY A 314 -12.08 18.60 16.80
C GLY A 314 -11.20 19.15 15.67
N GLY A 315 -11.76 20.02 14.82
CA GLY A 315 -11.01 20.72 13.77
C GLY A 315 -10.19 21.88 14.33
N LEU A 316 -10.86 22.99 14.63
CA LEU A 316 -10.27 24.21 15.19
C LEU A 316 -10.80 24.45 16.61
N CYS A 317 -9.90 24.78 17.54
CA CYS A 317 -10.28 25.40 18.80
C CYS A 317 -9.62 26.79 18.90
N ASN A 318 -10.43 27.85 18.71
CA ASN A 318 -9.97 29.23 18.80
C ASN A 318 -10.05 29.75 20.24
N ASN A 319 -8.91 29.99 20.87
CA ASN A 319 -8.80 30.69 22.17
C ASN A 319 -7.75 31.82 22.09
N GLY A 320 -7.56 32.35 20.89
CA GLY A 320 -6.65 33.46 20.54
C GLY A 320 -7.38 34.81 20.41
N ASN A 321 -6.77 35.74 19.68
CA ASN A 321 -7.35 37.05 19.37
C ASN A 321 -8.30 36.96 18.17
N SER A 322 -7.87 36.35 17.06
CA SER A 322 -8.67 36.27 15.84
C SER A 322 -8.49 34.93 15.13
N ALA A 323 -9.59 34.36 14.65
CA ALA A 323 -9.58 33.32 13.63
C ALA A 323 -10.47 33.76 12.46
N VAL A 324 -9.92 33.72 11.24
CA VAL A 324 -10.63 34.06 10.00
C VAL A 324 -10.59 32.85 9.09
N VAL A 325 -11.76 32.38 8.68
CA VAL A 325 -11.94 31.34 7.65
C VAL A 325 -12.50 32.02 6.41
N GLU A 326 -11.67 32.18 5.39
CA GLU A 326 -11.99 32.86 4.13
C GLU A 326 -12.61 31.90 3.09
N ASP A 327 -13.03 32.46 1.96
CA ASP A 327 -13.63 31.72 0.86
C ASP A 327 -12.78 30.52 0.42
N GLY A 328 -13.45 29.40 0.14
CA GLY A 328 -12.86 28.14 -0.27
C GLY A 328 -12.22 27.30 0.84
N ALA A 329 -12.03 27.82 2.07
CA ALA A 329 -11.50 27.01 3.17
C ALA A 329 -12.54 25.99 3.69
N ILE A 330 -12.07 24.81 4.11
CA ILE A 330 -12.91 23.70 4.56
C ILE A 330 -12.51 23.30 5.97
N ILE A 331 -13.46 23.37 6.92
CA ILE A 331 -13.33 22.80 8.27
C ILE A 331 -14.56 21.92 8.50
N ALA A 332 -14.38 20.61 8.28
CA ALA A 332 -15.48 19.64 8.17
C ALA A 332 -15.04 18.22 8.57
N ASN A 333 -15.99 17.33 8.86
CA ASN A 333 -15.77 15.93 9.21
C ASN A 333 -14.79 15.73 10.40
N ASN A 334 -14.69 16.69 11.32
CA ASN A 334 -13.91 16.54 12.55
C ASN A 334 -14.81 16.05 13.71
N LYS A 335 -14.20 15.67 14.84
CA LYS A 335 -14.91 15.05 15.97
C LYS A 335 -14.47 15.57 17.34
N ALA A 336 -15.42 16.04 18.12
CA ALA A 336 -15.26 16.34 19.53
C ALA A 336 -15.91 15.24 20.38
N VAL A 337 -15.33 14.91 21.54
CA VAL A 337 -15.97 14.02 22.51
C VAL A 337 -17.09 14.75 23.27
N MET A 338 -16.96 16.07 23.45
CA MET A 338 -17.92 16.89 24.19
C MET A 338 -18.69 17.88 23.32
N ARG A 339 -18.04 18.65 22.43
CA ARG A 339 -18.68 19.73 21.65
C ARG A 339 -17.72 20.50 20.75
N GLY A 340 -18.26 21.12 19.71
CA GLY A 340 -17.50 21.81 18.69
C GLY A 340 -16.73 20.80 17.86
N ASP A 341 -17.44 19.86 17.23
CA ASP A 341 -16.87 18.86 16.32
C ASP A 341 -15.89 19.51 15.35
N ASP A 342 -16.34 20.55 14.64
CA ASP A 342 -15.54 21.26 13.65
C ASP A 342 -14.86 22.51 14.25
N ILE A 343 -15.60 23.35 15.00
CA ILE A 343 -15.04 24.54 15.65
C ILE A 343 -15.51 24.69 17.11
N ALA A 344 -14.58 24.91 18.03
CA ALA A 344 -14.86 25.47 19.36
C ALA A 344 -14.25 26.87 19.49
N HIS A 345 -15.06 27.86 19.85
CA HIS A 345 -14.65 29.27 19.92
C HIS A 345 -14.79 29.83 21.34
N TYR A 346 -13.68 30.39 21.84
CA TYR A 346 -13.52 31.06 23.13
C TYR A 346 -12.75 32.38 23.02
N GLY A 347 -12.10 32.64 21.87
CA GLY A 347 -11.24 33.79 21.63
C GLY A 347 -12.02 35.10 21.42
N GLU A 348 -11.32 36.21 21.17
CA GLU A 348 -11.99 37.52 21.04
C GLU A 348 -12.86 37.63 19.78
N SER A 349 -12.45 37.01 18.67
CA SER A 349 -13.22 37.00 17.41
C SER A 349 -13.04 35.72 16.58
N LEU A 350 -14.13 35.27 15.96
CA LEU A 350 -14.17 34.29 14.88
C LEU A 350 -14.97 34.85 13.69
N THR A 351 -14.39 34.84 12.50
CA THR A 351 -15.05 35.22 11.24
C THR A 351 -15.08 34.01 10.31
N LEU A 352 -16.25 33.70 9.75
CA LEU A 352 -16.45 32.59 8.82
C LEU A 352 -17.00 33.11 7.50
N ALA A 353 -16.45 32.63 6.38
CA ALA A 353 -17.07 32.76 5.07
C ALA A 353 -18.43 32.05 5.04
N SER A 354 -19.29 32.45 4.09
CA SER A 354 -20.57 31.76 3.90
C SER A 354 -20.33 30.29 3.53
N ALA A 355 -21.26 29.41 3.91
CA ALA A 355 -21.20 27.99 3.55
C ALA A 355 -21.04 27.76 2.04
N GLN A 356 -21.74 28.57 1.24
CA GLN A 356 -21.65 28.61 -0.22
C GLN A 356 -20.23 28.97 -0.71
N ASN A 357 -19.57 29.95 -0.06
CA ASN A 357 -18.22 30.37 -0.42
C ASN A 357 -17.14 29.36 0.02
N MET A 358 -17.30 28.72 1.18
CA MET A 358 -16.40 27.64 1.63
C MET A 358 -16.41 26.47 0.64
N ASN A 359 -17.57 26.15 0.06
CA ASN A 359 -17.72 25.14 -0.98
C ASN A 359 -17.25 25.58 -2.38
N ALA A 360 -16.73 26.79 -2.59
CA ALA A 360 -16.43 27.31 -3.93
C ALA A 360 -15.44 26.44 -4.75
N PHE A 361 -14.69 25.57 -4.08
CA PHE A 361 -13.80 24.56 -4.67
C PHE A 361 -14.24 23.17 -4.20
N LEU A 362 -15.37 22.69 -4.73
CA LEU A 362 -15.99 21.43 -4.32
C LEU A 362 -15.04 20.23 -4.38
N LEU A 363 -15.15 19.44 -3.32
CA LEU A 363 -14.51 18.18 -2.98
C LEU A 363 -14.14 17.29 -4.19
N THR A 364 -12.86 16.92 -4.24
CA THR A 364 -12.32 15.84 -5.09
C THR A 364 -11.71 14.72 -4.23
N ASP A 365 -12.27 14.50 -3.03
CA ASP A 365 -11.80 13.52 -2.03
C ASP A 365 -12.88 12.49 -1.67
N ASP A 366 -13.85 12.29 -2.57
CA ASP A 366 -14.94 11.31 -2.50
C ASP A 366 -15.87 11.41 -1.27
N SER A 367 -15.64 12.38 -0.36
CA SER A 367 -16.42 12.55 0.88
C SER A 367 -17.80 13.17 0.68
N ASN A 368 -18.09 13.73 -0.50
CA ASN A 368 -19.41 14.13 -1.01
C ASN A 368 -20.25 15.13 -0.16
N HIS A 369 -19.71 15.67 0.93
CA HIS A 369 -20.43 16.52 1.89
C HIS A 369 -20.23 18.03 1.62
N GLN A 370 -21.17 18.65 0.92
CA GLN A 370 -21.20 20.11 0.78
C GLN A 370 -21.56 20.76 2.13
N ILE A 371 -20.79 21.76 2.59
CA ILE A 371 -21.14 22.53 3.79
C ILE A 371 -22.33 23.41 3.44
N THR A 372 -23.52 23.14 3.99
CA THR A 372 -24.73 23.92 3.68
C THR A 372 -24.98 25.08 4.63
N GLY A 373 -24.40 25.01 5.83
CA GLY A 373 -24.57 25.98 6.92
C GLY A 373 -23.73 25.59 8.14
N TRP A 374 -24.07 26.14 9.30
CA TRP A 374 -23.44 25.79 10.58
C TRP A 374 -24.51 25.53 11.65
N TYR A 375 -24.31 24.49 12.45
CA TYR A 375 -25.16 24.18 13.61
C TYR A 375 -24.44 24.48 14.91
N LEU A 376 -25.21 24.88 15.93
CA LEU A 376 -24.74 24.86 17.31
C LEU A 376 -24.55 23.42 17.78
N ASP A 377 -23.32 23.09 18.16
CA ASP A 377 -22.91 21.75 18.61
C ASP A 377 -22.59 21.77 20.11
N ASP A 378 -23.60 21.68 20.96
CA ASP A 378 -23.44 21.56 22.41
C ASP A 378 -24.43 20.51 22.97
N PRO A 379 -24.00 19.52 23.79
CA PRO A 379 -24.84 18.42 24.28
C PRO A 379 -26.09 18.81 25.07
N ARG A 380 -26.23 20.08 25.47
CA ARG A 380 -27.46 20.60 26.08
C ARG A 380 -28.61 20.65 25.06
N TRP A 381 -28.30 20.66 23.77
CA TRP A 381 -29.23 20.58 22.65
C TRP A 381 -29.29 19.12 22.17
N LYS A 382 -30.49 18.61 21.92
CA LYS A 382 -30.68 17.28 21.33
C LYS A 382 -30.33 17.32 19.83
N ALA A 383 -29.95 16.18 19.25
CA ALA A 383 -29.64 16.08 17.82
C ALA A 383 -30.74 16.69 16.93
N ASP A 384 -32.01 16.39 17.22
CA ASP A 384 -33.19 16.91 16.49
C ASP A 384 -33.52 18.39 16.78
N SER A 385 -32.66 19.09 17.54
CA SER A 385 -32.80 20.51 17.91
C SER A 385 -31.57 21.34 17.58
N ALA A 386 -30.66 20.81 16.74
CA ALA A 386 -29.56 21.56 16.16
C ALA A 386 -30.10 22.73 15.32
N GLN A 387 -30.07 23.93 15.89
CA GLN A 387 -30.49 25.14 15.20
C GLN A 387 -29.34 25.66 14.32
N GLU A 388 -29.66 25.97 13.06
CA GLU A 388 -28.73 26.65 12.16
C GLU A 388 -28.43 28.06 12.69
N ILE A 389 -27.15 28.42 12.75
CA ILE A 389 -26.69 29.72 13.21
C ILE A 389 -26.17 30.57 12.05
N ASP A 390 -26.65 31.82 11.99
CA ASP A 390 -26.11 32.82 11.08
C ASP A 390 -24.73 33.26 11.54
N VAL A 391 -23.71 32.94 10.73
CA VAL A 391 -22.30 33.29 10.95
C VAL A 391 -21.80 34.38 9.99
N THR A 392 -22.71 35.07 9.27
CA THR A 392 -22.34 36.13 8.31
C THR A 392 -21.74 37.38 8.97
N ALA A 393 -21.98 37.56 10.27
CA ALA A 393 -21.30 38.54 11.11
C ALA A 393 -20.22 37.86 11.97
N PRO A 394 -19.07 38.52 12.23
CA PRO A 394 -18.05 37.99 13.14
C PRO A 394 -18.63 37.68 14.52
N LEU A 395 -18.40 36.46 14.99
CA LEU A 395 -18.72 36.04 16.34
C LEU A 395 -17.72 36.69 17.31
N GLY A 396 -18.23 37.31 18.36
CA GLY A 396 -17.42 37.93 19.42
C GLY A 396 -16.93 36.90 20.44
N LYS A 397 -16.61 37.36 21.66
CA LYS A 397 -16.08 36.51 22.75
C LYS A 397 -17.04 35.47 23.32
N ASP A 398 -18.31 35.51 22.93
CA ASP A 398 -19.30 34.56 23.43
C ASP A 398 -18.95 33.13 23.00
N THR A 399 -18.81 32.25 24.00
CA THR A 399 -18.35 30.88 23.79
C THR A 399 -19.31 30.12 22.89
N THR A 400 -18.84 29.74 21.71
CA THR A 400 -19.67 29.17 20.64
C THR A 400 -19.07 27.84 20.18
N PHE A 401 -19.91 26.84 19.96
CA PHE A 401 -19.52 25.52 19.49
C PHE A 401 -20.25 25.23 18.19
N LEU A 402 -19.50 24.88 17.15
CA LEU A 402 -20.01 24.74 15.79
C LEU A 402 -19.65 23.38 15.21
N LYS A 403 -20.63 22.83 14.49
CA LYS A 403 -20.47 21.71 13.57
C LYS A 403 -20.95 22.17 12.19
N ALA A 404 -20.21 21.85 11.15
CA ALA A 404 -20.65 22.18 9.79
C ALA A 404 -21.91 21.35 9.46
N ALA A 405 -22.90 22.01 8.86
CA ALA A 405 -24.09 21.35 8.33
C ALA A 405 -23.76 20.74 6.98
N TYR A 406 -24.27 19.54 6.69
CA TYR A 406 -24.07 18.87 5.42
C TYR A 406 -25.41 18.49 4.80
N GLU A 407 -25.53 18.61 3.48
CA GLU A 407 -26.41 17.72 2.73
C GLU A 407 -25.73 16.34 2.69
N ASN A 408 -26.20 15.43 3.55
CA ASN A 408 -25.73 14.04 3.56
C ASN A 408 -26.12 13.37 2.24
N LYS A 409 -25.17 13.21 1.32
CA LYS A 409 -25.33 12.29 0.19
C LYS A 409 -25.06 10.88 0.66
N TYR A 410 -26.12 10.14 0.97
CA TYR A 410 -26.01 8.73 1.33
C TYR A 410 -25.59 7.93 0.08
N VAL A 411 -24.43 7.26 0.15
CA VAL A 411 -23.85 6.51 -0.97
C VAL A 411 -23.86 5.00 -0.72
N VAL A 412 -24.01 4.24 -1.80
CA VAL A 412 -23.96 2.78 -1.80
C VAL A 412 -22.70 2.33 -2.53
N THR A 413 -21.90 1.50 -1.87
CA THR A 413 -20.62 1.01 -2.40
C THR A 413 -20.64 -0.51 -2.56
N TYR A 414 -19.75 -1.01 -3.42
CA TYR A 414 -19.64 -2.44 -3.72
C TYR A 414 -18.19 -2.88 -3.57
N ARG A 415 -17.99 -4.08 -3.04
CA ARG A 415 -16.68 -4.72 -2.94
C ARG A 415 -16.78 -6.21 -3.24
N PHE A 416 -15.81 -6.76 -3.94
CA PHE A 416 -15.73 -8.20 -4.20
C PHE A 416 -14.70 -8.90 -3.33
N VAL A 417 -15.01 -10.15 -2.98
CA VAL A 417 -14.13 -11.05 -2.21
C VAL A 417 -14.05 -12.43 -2.86
N SER A 418 -12.91 -13.09 -2.71
CA SER A 418 -12.73 -14.50 -3.10
C SER A 418 -13.24 -15.42 -2.01
N ASP A 419 -14.10 -16.35 -2.40
CA ASP A 419 -14.62 -17.47 -1.60
C ASP A 419 -13.84 -18.78 -1.91
N SER A 420 -12.58 -18.65 -2.33
CA SER A 420 -11.70 -19.75 -2.72
C SER A 420 -10.35 -19.61 -2.00
N GLU A 421 -9.99 -20.62 -1.19
CA GLU A 421 -8.79 -20.56 -0.34
C GLU A 421 -7.51 -20.30 -1.16
N GLY A 422 -6.78 -19.25 -0.80
CA GLY A 422 -5.46 -18.93 -1.36
C GLY A 422 -5.45 -18.20 -2.71
N GLU A 423 -6.58 -18.07 -3.40
CA GLU A 423 -6.67 -17.42 -4.72
C GLU A 423 -7.21 -15.99 -4.61
N GLY A 424 -6.46 -15.02 -5.14
CA GLY A 424 -6.91 -13.64 -5.29
C GLY A 424 -7.88 -13.48 -6.45
N LEU A 425 -8.73 -12.44 -6.41
CA LEU A 425 -9.58 -12.11 -7.55
C LEU A 425 -8.74 -11.55 -8.70
N PRO A 426 -8.93 -12.00 -9.95
CA PRO A 426 -8.27 -11.44 -11.11
C PRO A 426 -8.92 -10.10 -11.51
N ASP A 427 -8.17 -9.25 -12.21
CA ASP A 427 -8.62 -7.91 -12.63
C ASP A 427 -9.95 -7.97 -13.41
N GLU A 428 -10.14 -8.99 -14.28
CA GLU A 428 -11.37 -9.17 -15.06
C GLU A 428 -12.63 -9.45 -14.20
N VAL A 429 -12.47 -9.79 -12.93
CA VAL A 429 -13.56 -9.91 -11.95
C VAL A 429 -13.73 -8.60 -11.16
N VAL A 430 -12.63 -7.91 -10.82
CA VAL A 430 -12.66 -6.64 -10.09
C VAL A 430 -13.27 -5.53 -10.96
N ASP A 431 -12.98 -5.50 -12.26
CA ASP A 431 -13.54 -4.58 -13.25
C ASP A 431 -15.07 -4.68 -13.44
N LEU A 432 -15.71 -5.71 -12.86
CA LEU A 432 -17.17 -5.89 -12.88
C LEU A 432 -17.89 -5.22 -11.70
N LEU A 433 -17.17 -4.52 -10.82
CA LEU A 433 -17.76 -3.81 -9.69
C LEU A 433 -18.83 -2.80 -10.16
N PRO A 434 -20.07 -2.88 -9.65
CA PRO A 434 -21.11 -1.92 -10.01
C PRO A 434 -20.77 -0.50 -9.55
N ILE A 435 -21.15 0.47 -10.38
CA ILE A 435 -21.14 1.90 -10.01
C ILE A 435 -22.59 2.30 -9.78
N ASP A 436 -22.93 2.67 -8.55
CA ASP A 436 -24.21 3.30 -8.25
C ASP A 436 -24.05 4.83 -8.34
N THR A 437 -25.01 5.47 -9.01
CA THR A 437 -25.01 6.92 -9.23
C THR A 437 -26.30 7.56 -8.72
N GLN A 438 -27.11 6.83 -7.96
CA GLN A 438 -28.33 7.34 -7.34
C GLN A 438 -28.02 8.10 -6.04
N GLU A 439 -28.90 9.03 -5.70
CA GLU A 439 -28.87 9.74 -4.42
C GLU A 439 -29.91 9.13 -3.48
N TYR A 440 -29.48 8.75 -2.27
CA TYR A 440 -30.33 8.10 -1.27
C TYR A 440 -30.55 8.98 -0.03
N GLN A 441 -31.49 8.56 0.81
CA GLN A 441 -31.80 9.16 2.12
C GLN A 441 -31.74 8.13 3.24
N LEU A 442 -31.61 8.58 4.49
CA LEU A 442 -31.66 7.71 5.66
C LEU A 442 -33.00 6.97 5.74
N GLY A 443 -32.95 5.64 5.85
CA GLY A 443 -34.12 4.77 5.88
C GLY A 443 -34.57 4.25 4.51
N ASP A 444 -33.96 4.67 3.41
CA ASP A 444 -34.23 4.07 2.09
C ASP A 444 -33.86 2.59 2.07
N HIS A 445 -34.65 1.77 1.37
CA HIS A 445 -34.35 0.37 1.13
C HIS A 445 -33.78 0.20 -0.29
N VAL A 446 -32.49 -0.16 -0.37
CA VAL A 446 -31.75 -0.30 -1.63
C VAL A 446 -31.52 -1.77 -1.94
N ALA A 447 -31.78 -2.17 -3.19
CA ALA A 447 -31.47 -3.51 -3.70
C ALA A 447 -30.07 -3.53 -4.34
N ALA A 448 -29.32 -4.60 -4.15
CA ALA A 448 -27.95 -4.72 -4.67
C ALA A 448 -27.95 -4.74 -6.21
N ILE A 449 -27.21 -3.82 -6.84
CA ILE A 449 -26.96 -3.84 -8.28
C ILE A 449 -26.08 -5.06 -8.60
N GLN A 450 -26.52 -5.91 -9.52
CA GLN A 450 -25.76 -7.09 -9.94
C GLN A 450 -24.62 -6.70 -10.90
N PRO A 451 -23.46 -7.39 -10.86
CA PRO A 451 -22.40 -7.18 -11.85
C PRO A 451 -22.90 -7.54 -13.26
N VAL A 452 -22.35 -6.85 -14.27
CA VAL A 452 -22.75 -7.03 -15.67
C VAL A 452 -22.44 -8.43 -16.24
N GLN A 453 -21.63 -9.22 -15.54
CA GLN A 453 -21.42 -10.64 -15.78
C GLN A 453 -21.39 -11.39 -14.44
N LEU A 454 -21.98 -12.58 -14.39
CA LEU A 454 -21.98 -13.46 -13.20
C LEU A 454 -20.99 -14.63 -13.33
N ARG A 455 -20.30 -14.74 -14.47
CA ARG A 455 -19.31 -15.78 -14.76
C ARG A 455 -18.18 -15.23 -15.64
N VAL A 456 -16.95 -15.32 -15.16
CA VAL A 456 -15.75 -14.84 -15.86
C VAL A 456 -14.82 -16.03 -16.16
N PRO A 457 -14.69 -16.47 -17.42
CA PRO A 457 -13.76 -17.52 -17.79
C PRO A 457 -12.32 -16.98 -17.79
N VAL A 458 -11.41 -17.71 -17.15
CA VAL A 458 -9.97 -17.37 -17.06
C VAL A 458 -9.12 -18.58 -17.43
N THR A 459 -7.79 -18.42 -17.44
CA THR A 459 -6.89 -19.55 -17.70
C THR A 459 -7.00 -20.58 -16.57
N GLY A 460 -7.44 -21.80 -16.89
CA GLY A 460 -7.54 -22.92 -15.94
C GLY A 460 -8.92 -23.13 -15.31
N GLY A 461 -9.89 -22.21 -15.47
CA GLY A 461 -11.22 -22.36 -14.88
C GLY A 461 -12.16 -21.17 -15.12
N VAL A 462 -13.21 -21.08 -14.32
CA VAL A 462 -14.24 -20.03 -14.40
C VAL A 462 -14.53 -19.50 -13.00
N TRP A 463 -14.48 -18.18 -12.82
CA TRP A 463 -15.00 -17.52 -11.62
C TRP A 463 -16.52 -17.37 -11.74
N GLU A 464 -17.25 -17.71 -10.68
CA GLU A 464 -18.71 -17.65 -10.61
C GLU A 464 -19.15 -16.79 -9.43
N PHE A 465 -19.97 -15.77 -9.70
CA PHE A 465 -20.56 -14.91 -8.67
C PHE A 465 -21.57 -15.70 -7.85
N LYS A 466 -21.49 -15.58 -6.52
CA LYS A 466 -22.40 -16.26 -5.57
C LYS A 466 -23.55 -15.39 -5.09
N GLY A 467 -23.44 -14.08 -5.25
CA GLY A 467 -24.36 -13.09 -4.72
C GLY A 467 -23.67 -12.14 -3.74
N TYR A 468 -24.46 -11.20 -3.23
CA TYR A 468 -24.05 -10.27 -2.18
C TYR A 468 -24.39 -10.82 -0.80
N ASP A 469 -23.79 -10.22 0.23
CA ASP A 469 -24.06 -10.50 1.63
C ASP A 469 -25.52 -10.20 2.05
N ALA A 470 -26.23 -9.36 1.29
CA ALA A 470 -27.69 -9.27 1.29
C ALA A 470 -28.23 -8.82 -0.08
N ASP A 471 -29.43 -9.26 -0.46
CA ASP A 471 -30.12 -8.80 -1.68
C ASP A 471 -30.58 -7.34 -1.58
N ASN A 472 -30.83 -6.86 -0.36
CA ASN A 472 -31.24 -5.50 -0.06
C ASN A 472 -30.72 -5.06 1.31
N LYS A 473 -30.53 -3.75 1.49
CA LYS A 473 -30.11 -3.12 2.75
C LYS A 473 -30.89 -1.84 2.99
N THR A 474 -31.11 -1.50 4.25
CA THR A 474 -31.59 -0.18 4.65
C THR A 474 -30.40 0.77 4.76
N ILE A 475 -30.55 2.00 4.27
CA ILE A 475 -29.56 3.07 4.48
C ILE A 475 -29.63 3.52 5.94
N GLU A 476 -28.70 3.01 6.75
CA GLU A 476 -28.59 3.35 8.18
C GLU A 476 -27.41 4.29 8.48
N SER A 477 -26.52 4.52 7.50
CA SER A 477 -25.37 5.43 7.61
C SER A 477 -25.04 6.06 6.25
N ILE A 478 -24.19 7.10 6.24
CA ILE A 478 -23.76 7.82 5.02
C ILE A 478 -23.13 6.92 3.95
N THR A 479 -22.64 5.73 4.31
CA THR A 479 -22.13 4.73 3.37
C THR A 479 -22.70 3.36 3.70
N THR A 480 -23.27 2.68 2.71
CA THR A 480 -23.77 1.30 2.83
C THR A 480 -23.05 0.42 1.81
N GLU A 481 -22.15 -0.45 2.28
CA GLU A 481 -21.38 -1.37 1.42
C GLU A 481 -22.16 -2.68 1.18
N PHE A 482 -22.20 -3.17 -0.06
CA PHE A 482 -22.54 -4.55 -0.42
C PHE A 482 -21.28 -5.36 -0.73
N VAL A 483 -21.14 -6.53 -0.11
CA VAL A 483 -19.96 -7.41 -0.28
C VAL A 483 -20.35 -8.62 -1.12
N GLY A 484 -19.79 -8.73 -2.32
CA GLY A 484 -20.11 -9.76 -3.30
C GLY A 484 -19.06 -10.88 -3.33
N SER A 485 -19.49 -12.12 -3.18
CA SER A 485 -18.59 -13.28 -3.16
C SER A 485 -18.43 -13.93 -4.53
N TRP A 486 -17.20 -14.22 -4.92
CA TRP A 486 -16.86 -14.94 -6.16
C TRP A 486 -16.11 -16.24 -5.83
N MET A 487 -16.44 -17.33 -6.54
CA MET A 487 -15.84 -18.65 -6.32
C MET A 487 -15.21 -19.17 -7.61
N PHE A 488 -13.96 -19.64 -7.54
CA PHE A 488 -13.28 -20.24 -8.67
C PHE A 488 -13.71 -21.70 -8.88
N ARG A 489 -13.91 -22.10 -10.13
CA ARG A 489 -14.16 -23.48 -10.55
C ARG A 489 -13.09 -23.92 -11.56
N PRO A 490 -12.15 -24.81 -11.19
CA PRO A 490 -11.15 -25.30 -12.13
C PRO A 490 -11.76 -26.22 -13.20
N ASN A 491 -11.14 -26.23 -14.38
CA ASN A 491 -11.50 -27.16 -15.46
C ASN A 491 -11.02 -28.58 -15.14
N THR A 492 -11.93 -29.56 -15.07
CA THR A 492 -11.58 -30.96 -14.82
C THR A 492 -11.00 -31.64 -16.05
N ILE A 493 -9.80 -32.22 -15.91
CA ILE A 493 -9.16 -33.06 -16.92
C ILE A 493 -9.48 -34.53 -16.62
N LEU A 494 -9.94 -35.30 -17.61
CA LEU A 494 -10.10 -36.75 -17.48
C LEU A 494 -8.73 -37.42 -17.50
N LEU A 495 -8.49 -38.34 -16.56
CA LEU A 495 -7.32 -39.22 -16.55
C LEU A 495 -7.66 -40.48 -17.38
N ASN A 496 -6.77 -40.85 -18.28
CA ASN A 496 -6.89 -42.07 -19.08
C ASN A 496 -6.68 -43.31 -18.20
N GLU A 497 -7.59 -44.28 -18.23
CA GLU A 497 -7.36 -45.61 -17.67
C GLU A 497 -6.57 -46.48 -18.65
N ALA A 498 -6.37 -47.77 -18.38
CA ALA A 498 -5.60 -48.66 -19.25
C ALA A 498 -6.46 -49.84 -19.70
N PRO A 499 -6.30 -50.33 -20.94
CA PRO A 499 -7.20 -51.31 -21.55
C PRO A 499 -7.18 -52.66 -20.82
N VAL A 500 -8.29 -53.39 -20.84
CA VAL A 500 -8.44 -54.71 -20.21
C VAL A 500 -8.49 -55.82 -21.27
N ILE A 501 -7.68 -56.88 -21.09
CA ILE A 501 -7.62 -58.02 -22.03
C ILE A 501 -8.38 -59.25 -21.50
N HIS A 502 -9.40 -59.66 -22.24
CA HIS A 502 -10.21 -60.84 -21.99
C HIS A 502 -9.72 -62.01 -22.87
N ALA A 503 -8.71 -62.71 -22.36
CA ALA A 503 -8.22 -64.00 -22.86
C ALA A 503 -8.28 -65.06 -21.75
N SER A 504 -8.41 -66.34 -22.13
CA SER A 504 -8.43 -67.50 -21.24
C SER A 504 -7.59 -68.64 -21.81
N ASP A 505 -7.08 -69.50 -20.93
CA ASP A 505 -6.29 -70.68 -21.29
C ASP A 505 -7.09 -71.66 -22.15
N LYS A 506 -6.41 -72.36 -23.07
CA LYS A 506 -7.00 -73.30 -24.03
C LYS A 506 -6.44 -74.72 -23.89
N THR A 507 -7.20 -75.70 -24.37
CA THR A 507 -6.75 -77.08 -24.53
C THR A 507 -7.15 -77.57 -25.92
N ILE A 508 -6.21 -78.20 -26.62
CA ILE A 508 -6.38 -78.78 -27.96
C ILE A 508 -5.71 -80.16 -28.01
N ASN A 509 -5.98 -80.93 -29.06
CA ASN A 509 -5.34 -82.20 -29.32
C ASN A 509 -4.16 -82.04 -30.30
N THR A 510 -3.28 -83.03 -30.34
CA THR A 510 -2.13 -83.06 -31.24
C THR A 510 -2.59 -83.06 -32.70
N GLY A 511 -2.11 -82.10 -33.50
CA GLY A 511 -2.49 -81.90 -34.91
C GLY A 511 -3.62 -80.90 -35.15
N ASP A 512 -4.28 -80.39 -34.10
CA ASP A 512 -5.32 -79.37 -34.24
C ASP A 512 -4.77 -78.05 -34.82
N VAL A 513 -5.62 -77.32 -35.55
CA VAL A 513 -5.33 -75.97 -36.05
C VAL A 513 -5.55 -74.96 -34.92
N PHE A 514 -4.48 -74.29 -34.48
CA PHE A 514 -4.56 -73.29 -33.41
C PHE A 514 -4.56 -71.85 -33.96
N ASN A 515 -5.62 -71.08 -33.66
CA ASN A 515 -5.66 -69.64 -33.88
C ASN A 515 -5.48 -68.89 -32.54
N PRO A 516 -4.42 -68.08 -32.36
CA PRO A 516 -4.16 -67.38 -31.09
C PRO A 516 -5.21 -66.32 -30.76
N LEU A 517 -5.88 -65.69 -31.74
CA LEU A 517 -6.84 -64.61 -31.48
C LEU A 517 -8.29 -65.09 -31.29
N GLU A 518 -8.56 -66.36 -31.58
CA GLU A 518 -9.92 -66.90 -31.47
C GLU A 518 -10.42 -66.81 -30.01
N GLY A 519 -11.49 -66.05 -29.79
CA GLY A 519 -12.09 -65.85 -28.46
C GLY A 519 -11.35 -64.86 -27.56
N VAL A 520 -10.36 -64.13 -28.08
CA VAL A 520 -9.67 -63.06 -27.35
C VAL A 520 -10.29 -61.70 -27.68
N THR A 521 -10.64 -60.91 -26.67
CA THR A 521 -11.13 -59.54 -26.84
C THR A 521 -10.42 -58.57 -25.91
N ALA A 522 -10.50 -57.26 -26.20
CA ALA A 522 -10.03 -56.22 -25.30
C ALA A 522 -11.04 -55.06 -25.24
N THR A 523 -11.16 -54.43 -24.08
CA THR A 523 -12.02 -53.28 -23.86
C THR A 523 -11.33 -52.27 -22.96
N ASP A 524 -11.48 -51.00 -23.30
CA ASP A 524 -11.10 -49.86 -22.49
C ASP A 524 -12.35 -49.06 -22.06
N LYS A 525 -12.22 -48.25 -21.01
CA LYS A 525 -13.32 -47.45 -20.45
C LYS A 525 -13.62 -46.19 -21.27
N GLU A 526 -12.59 -45.60 -21.86
CA GLU A 526 -12.68 -44.41 -22.70
C GLU A 526 -12.85 -44.77 -24.19
N ASP A 527 -12.09 -45.75 -24.70
CA ASP A 527 -12.15 -46.18 -26.12
C ASP A 527 -13.21 -47.26 -26.43
N GLY A 528 -13.74 -47.95 -25.42
CA GLY A 528 -14.68 -49.06 -25.63
C GLY A 528 -13.99 -50.33 -26.16
N THR A 529 -14.59 -51.03 -27.13
CA THR A 529 -14.03 -52.30 -27.64
C THR A 529 -12.87 -52.07 -28.62
N ILE A 530 -11.69 -52.60 -28.29
CA ILE A 530 -10.49 -52.50 -29.12
C ILE A 530 -10.40 -53.73 -30.03
N ASN A 531 -10.36 -53.49 -31.34
CA ASN A 531 -10.22 -54.55 -32.35
C ASN A 531 -8.80 -55.12 -32.36
N LEU A 532 -8.68 -56.43 -32.11
CA LEU A 532 -7.39 -57.11 -32.04
C LEU A 532 -6.98 -57.69 -33.40
N THR A 533 -5.68 -57.60 -33.70
CA THR A 533 -5.04 -58.16 -34.89
C THR A 533 -3.83 -59.02 -34.49
N ILE A 534 -3.19 -59.69 -35.44
CA ILE A 534 -2.07 -60.59 -35.14
C ILE A 534 -0.87 -59.84 -34.53
N ASP A 535 -0.73 -58.55 -34.83
CA ASP A 535 0.31 -57.67 -34.28
C ASP A 535 0.17 -57.47 -32.76
N ASN A 536 -1.02 -57.71 -32.19
CA ASN A 536 -1.24 -57.71 -30.75
C ASN A 536 -0.68 -58.97 -30.05
N VAL A 537 -0.29 -60.01 -30.80
CA VAL A 537 0.30 -61.24 -30.26
C VAL A 537 1.82 -61.11 -30.20
N ILE A 538 2.33 -60.51 -29.11
CA ILE A 538 3.77 -60.24 -28.94
C ILE A 538 4.62 -61.50 -28.66
N LYS A 539 3.99 -62.62 -28.29
CA LYS A 539 4.65 -63.93 -28.19
C LYS A 539 3.65 -65.05 -28.45
N ASN A 540 4.04 -66.06 -29.23
CA ASN A 540 3.34 -67.33 -29.37
C ASN A 540 4.39 -68.44 -29.56
N ASP A 541 4.44 -69.42 -28.66
CA ASP A 541 5.35 -70.58 -28.78
C ASP A 541 4.62 -71.93 -28.88
N VAL A 542 3.33 -71.93 -29.20
CA VAL A 542 2.49 -73.13 -29.34
C VAL A 542 2.92 -74.01 -30.53
N ASP A 543 3.37 -75.23 -30.24
CA ASP A 543 3.57 -76.29 -31.24
C ASP A 543 2.45 -77.33 -31.13
N THR A 544 1.52 -77.33 -32.08
CA THR A 544 0.36 -78.23 -32.04
C THR A 544 0.69 -79.68 -32.40
N ASN A 545 1.91 -79.98 -32.88
CA ASN A 545 2.32 -81.33 -33.27
C ASN A 545 2.95 -82.13 -32.12
N LYS A 546 3.05 -81.53 -30.93
CA LYS A 546 3.69 -82.13 -29.77
C LYS A 546 2.88 -81.85 -28.51
N ALA A 547 2.58 -82.90 -27.75
CA ALA A 547 1.92 -82.75 -26.46
C ALA A 547 2.80 -81.95 -25.48
N GLY A 548 2.19 -80.99 -24.78
CA GLY A 548 2.90 -80.02 -23.95
C GLY A 548 2.03 -78.85 -23.53
N VAL A 549 2.58 -77.95 -22.70
CA VAL A 549 1.93 -76.70 -22.29
C VAL A 549 2.77 -75.54 -22.81
N TYR A 550 2.13 -74.67 -23.57
CA TYR A 550 2.73 -73.57 -24.33
C TYR A 550 2.07 -72.24 -23.95
N SER A 551 2.64 -71.11 -24.37
CA SER A 551 2.24 -69.77 -23.96
C SER A 551 1.96 -68.84 -25.13
N VAL A 552 0.95 -67.98 -24.96
CA VAL A 552 0.65 -66.87 -25.88
C VAL A 552 0.50 -65.58 -25.07
N THR A 553 1.25 -64.54 -25.43
CA THR A 553 1.21 -63.23 -24.76
C THR A 553 0.68 -62.17 -25.71
N TYR A 554 -0.32 -61.43 -25.24
CA TYR A 554 -0.94 -60.31 -25.95
C TYR A 554 -0.49 -58.97 -25.34
N LYS A 555 -0.43 -57.93 -26.18
CA LYS A 555 -0.31 -56.53 -25.76
C LYS A 555 -1.34 -55.67 -26.50
N VAL A 556 -1.99 -54.78 -25.75
CA VAL A 556 -2.99 -53.83 -26.27
C VAL A 556 -2.66 -52.44 -25.75
N THR A 557 -2.63 -51.48 -26.67
CA THR A 557 -2.45 -50.04 -26.42
C THR A 557 -3.77 -49.34 -26.75
N ASP A 558 -4.20 -48.40 -25.91
CA ASP A 558 -5.35 -47.53 -26.21
C ASP A 558 -4.94 -46.33 -27.11
N SER A 559 -5.90 -45.50 -27.50
CA SER A 559 -5.71 -44.35 -28.39
C SER A 559 -4.95 -43.19 -27.75
N ASN A 560 -4.88 -43.17 -26.42
CA ASN A 560 -4.19 -42.18 -25.60
C ASN A 560 -2.77 -42.62 -25.17
N GLY A 561 -2.42 -43.88 -25.40
CA GLY A 561 -1.08 -44.44 -25.25
C GLY A 561 -0.83 -45.27 -23.98
N ALA A 562 -1.84 -45.65 -23.19
CA ALA A 562 -1.65 -46.60 -22.09
C ALA A 562 -1.75 -48.06 -22.57
N ASP A 563 -1.09 -48.97 -21.85
CA ASP A 563 -0.73 -50.31 -22.32
C ASP A 563 -1.06 -51.39 -21.29
N THR A 564 -1.63 -52.51 -21.74
CA THR A 564 -1.81 -53.73 -20.94
C THR A 564 -1.28 -54.96 -21.66
N THR A 565 -0.71 -55.90 -20.89
CA THR A 565 -0.24 -57.21 -21.38
C THR A 565 -0.89 -58.37 -20.63
N LYS A 566 -1.21 -59.47 -21.33
CA LYS A 566 -1.74 -60.69 -20.72
C LYS A 566 -1.18 -61.94 -21.40
N THR A 567 -0.81 -62.94 -20.60
CA THR A 567 -0.39 -64.27 -21.09
C THR A 567 -1.48 -65.30 -20.79
N ILE A 568 -1.72 -66.21 -21.73
CA ILE A 568 -2.50 -67.44 -21.54
C ILE A 568 -1.64 -68.67 -21.82
N TRP A 569 -2.10 -69.82 -21.34
CA TRP A 569 -1.51 -71.12 -21.59
C TRP A 569 -2.37 -71.97 -22.53
N VAL A 570 -1.71 -72.76 -23.38
CA VAL A 570 -2.35 -73.66 -24.34
C VAL A 570 -1.80 -75.07 -24.12
N THR A 571 -2.65 -75.98 -23.71
CA THR A 571 -2.29 -77.39 -23.47
C THR A 571 -2.61 -78.24 -24.70
N VAL A 572 -1.61 -78.90 -25.27
CA VAL A 572 -1.74 -79.86 -26.37
C VAL A 572 -1.73 -81.27 -25.78
N LYS A 573 -2.76 -82.07 -26.07
CA LYS A 573 -2.93 -83.46 -25.58
C LYS A 573 -2.63 -84.50 -26.66
N GLU A 574 -2.16 -85.67 -26.26
CA GLU A 574 -2.04 -86.83 -27.16
C GLU A 574 -3.43 -87.40 -27.53
N GLU A 575 -3.55 -88.01 -28.71
CA GLU A 575 -4.81 -88.53 -29.25
C GLU A 575 -5.14 -89.95 -28.73
N ASP A 576 -6.27 -90.11 -28.05
CA ASP A 576 -6.74 -91.40 -27.54
C ASP A 576 -7.26 -92.33 -28.65
N LYS A 577 -6.72 -93.56 -28.74
CA LYS A 577 -7.24 -94.60 -29.66
C LYS A 577 -8.45 -95.33 -29.04
N PRO A 578 -9.55 -95.52 -29.78
CA PRO A 578 -10.80 -96.02 -29.21
C PRO A 578 -10.79 -97.52 -28.89
N LEU A 579 -11.43 -97.89 -27.78
CA LEU A 579 -11.79 -99.26 -27.41
C LEU A 579 -13.14 -99.69 -28.06
N PRO A 580 -13.36 -100.99 -28.31
CA PRO A 580 -14.52 -101.48 -29.08
C PRO A 580 -15.85 -101.47 -28.29
N PRO A 581 -17.02 -101.45 -28.99
CA PRO A 581 -18.32 -101.24 -28.38
C PRO A 581 -18.98 -102.51 -27.82
N ILE A 582 -19.86 -102.36 -26.83
CA ILE A 582 -20.74 -103.41 -26.28
C ILE A 582 -22.21 -102.94 -26.30
N ASP A 583 -23.11 -103.92 -26.51
CA ASP A 583 -24.51 -103.80 -26.92
C ASP A 583 -25.52 -103.59 -25.75
N ASN A 584 -26.74 -103.24 -26.13
CA ASN A 584 -27.92 -102.97 -25.31
C ASN A 584 -28.40 -104.15 -24.44
N GLN A 585 -28.96 -103.88 -23.25
CA GLN A 585 -30.42 -103.71 -23.06
C GLN A 585 -30.82 -103.55 -21.58
N ASN A 586 -31.67 -102.53 -21.30
CA ASN A 586 -32.90 -102.57 -20.49
C ASN A 586 -32.94 -103.53 -19.27
N THR A 587 -33.13 -103.12 -18.01
CA THR A 587 -33.94 -102.03 -17.38
C THR A 587 -33.36 -101.76 -15.94
N SER A 588 -33.92 -101.01 -14.96
CA SER A 588 -35.23 -100.34 -14.75
C SER A 588 -35.20 -99.37 -13.54
N ILE A 589 -36.28 -98.60 -13.36
CA ILE A 589 -36.84 -98.03 -12.10
C ILE A 589 -36.08 -96.86 -11.39
N ASP A 590 -36.83 -95.75 -11.31
CA ASP A 590 -36.88 -94.65 -10.31
C ASP A 590 -35.78 -93.56 -10.15
N ASP A 591 -36.26 -92.46 -9.55
CA ASP A 591 -35.85 -91.03 -9.57
C ASP A 591 -35.01 -90.63 -8.31
N PRO A 592 -34.68 -89.35 -8.01
CA PRO A 592 -33.48 -88.61 -8.46
C PRO A 592 -32.53 -88.10 -7.33
N GLU A 593 -31.60 -87.21 -7.72
CA GLU A 593 -30.75 -86.31 -6.89
C GLU A 593 -29.62 -86.89 -6.00
N LYS A 594 -28.36 -86.53 -6.30
CA LYS A 594 -27.57 -85.46 -5.59
C LYS A 594 -26.03 -85.69 -5.53
N ILE A 595 -25.31 -84.83 -6.24
CA ILE A 595 -23.98 -84.18 -6.00
C ILE A 595 -23.07 -84.67 -4.83
N MET A 596 -21.75 -84.80 -5.10
CA MET A 596 -20.57 -84.23 -4.37
C MET A 596 -19.32 -85.14 -4.54
N LEU A 597 -18.25 -84.72 -5.22
CA LEU A 597 -17.19 -83.76 -4.84
C LEU A 597 -16.10 -84.33 -3.90
N LYS A 598 -14.90 -84.53 -4.46
CA LYS A 598 -13.57 -84.68 -3.82
C LYS A 598 -12.47 -84.33 -4.86
N GLN A 599 -11.29 -83.77 -4.57
CA GLN A 599 -10.69 -83.29 -3.30
C GLN A 599 -9.34 -82.54 -3.58
N ASP A 600 -8.97 -81.55 -2.74
CA ASP A 600 -7.65 -80.87 -2.50
C ASP A 600 -6.90 -80.12 -3.64
N LEU A 601 -6.70 -78.77 -3.63
CA LEU A 601 -5.80 -77.85 -2.84
C LEU A 601 -4.34 -77.74 -3.38
N PRO A 602 -3.52 -76.67 -3.07
CA PRO A 602 -3.74 -75.40 -2.34
C PRO A 602 -3.43 -74.12 -3.20
N ILE A 603 -3.99 -72.92 -3.00
CA ILE A 603 -3.80 -71.89 -1.94
C ILE A 603 -2.35 -71.41 -1.70
N HIS A 604 -2.06 -70.13 -2.01
CA HIS A 604 -1.35 -69.23 -1.07
C HIS A 604 -1.79 -67.76 -1.21
N LYS A 605 -1.78 -67.03 -0.09
CA LYS A 605 -2.36 -65.67 0.09
C LYS A 605 -1.35 -64.52 -0.06
N GLU A 606 -1.88 -63.33 -0.32
CA GLU A 606 -1.22 -62.01 -0.22
C GLU A 606 -0.72 -61.65 1.19
N THR A 607 0.27 -60.75 1.26
CA THR A 607 0.44 -59.80 2.39
C THR A 607 1.26 -58.54 2.01
N GLU A 608 0.72 -57.39 2.39
CA GLU A 608 1.38 -56.12 2.84
C GLU A 608 2.31 -55.23 1.97
N LYS A 609 1.77 -54.02 1.68
CA LYS A 609 2.23 -52.66 2.10
C LYS A 609 3.62 -52.08 1.75
N ILE A 610 3.54 -50.87 1.13
CA ILE A 610 4.36 -49.64 1.33
C ILE A 610 5.89 -49.73 1.13
N ASN A 611 6.48 -49.05 0.13
CA ASN A 611 7.13 -47.72 0.29
C ASN A 611 7.84 -47.18 -0.98
N ALA A 612 8.12 -45.89 -0.96
CA ALA A 612 8.70 -45.02 -2.00
C ALA A 612 9.98 -45.46 -2.76
N SER A 613 10.11 -45.02 -4.02
CA SER A 613 11.31 -44.30 -4.50
C SER A 613 11.14 -43.61 -5.88
N ILE A 614 11.56 -42.34 -5.94
CA ILE A 614 11.88 -41.52 -7.14
C ILE A 614 13.43 -41.61 -7.26
N PRO A 615 14.13 -41.67 -8.43
CA PRO A 615 14.01 -40.79 -9.60
C PRO A 615 14.25 -41.50 -10.99
N LYS A 616 14.45 -40.88 -12.18
CA LYS A 616 15.17 -39.64 -12.56
C LYS A 616 14.90 -39.20 -14.02
N THR A 617 14.75 -37.88 -14.22
CA THR A 617 15.21 -37.00 -15.35
C THR A 617 15.07 -37.37 -16.83
N GLU A 618 14.50 -36.40 -17.59
CA GLU A 618 14.98 -35.82 -18.87
C GLU A 618 15.16 -36.77 -20.08
N ASP A 619 14.65 -36.46 -21.29
CA ASP A 619 14.76 -35.18 -21.99
C ASP A 619 13.80 -35.10 -23.23
N ARG A 620 13.67 -33.92 -23.84
CA ARG A 620 12.92 -33.51 -25.08
C ARG A 620 11.59 -32.75 -24.92
N LEU A 621 11.61 -31.53 -24.37
CA LEU A 621 10.61 -30.51 -24.76
C LEU A 621 11.10 -29.05 -24.75
N ASN A 622 12.38 -28.78 -25.02
CA ASN A 622 12.95 -27.41 -24.90
C ASN A 622 13.31 -26.68 -26.22
N ILE A 623 13.00 -27.23 -27.40
CA ILE A 623 13.35 -26.59 -28.69
C ILE A 623 12.24 -25.64 -29.21
N LYS A 624 10.96 -25.83 -28.83
CA LYS A 624 9.85 -24.99 -29.34
C LYS A 624 9.62 -23.67 -28.59
N ARG A 625 10.10 -23.50 -27.33
CA ARG A 625 9.92 -22.25 -26.56
C ARG A 625 10.88 -21.13 -26.98
N TYR A 626 12.14 -21.44 -27.31
CA TYR A 626 13.14 -20.43 -27.66
C TYR A 626 12.94 -19.76 -29.04
N LEU A 627 12.27 -20.45 -29.98
CA LEU A 627 11.95 -19.87 -31.30
C LEU A 627 10.81 -18.82 -31.23
N LEU A 628 9.94 -18.90 -30.23
CA LEU A 628 8.79 -17.99 -30.09
C LEU A 628 9.17 -16.68 -29.39
N LEU A 629 10.05 -16.74 -28.39
CA LEU A 629 10.55 -15.58 -27.64
C LEU A 629 11.49 -14.68 -28.47
N SER A 630 12.19 -15.26 -29.46
CA SER A 630 13.08 -14.50 -30.37
C SER A 630 12.32 -13.75 -31.48
N LEU A 631 11.12 -14.17 -31.87
CA LEU A 631 10.26 -13.39 -32.78
C LEU A 631 9.60 -12.19 -32.07
N LEU A 632 9.25 -12.33 -30.80
CA LEU A 632 8.49 -11.31 -30.06
C LEU A 632 9.33 -10.06 -29.76
N SER A 633 10.64 -10.21 -29.50
CA SER A 633 11.54 -9.08 -29.25
C SER A 633 11.76 -8.20 -30.49
N ILE A 634 11.80 -8.79 -31.68
CA ILE A 634 12.00 -8.06 -32.95
C ILE A 634 10.80 -7.14 -33.26
N ILE A 635 9.59 -7.56 -32.91
CA ILE A 635 8.35 -6.76 -33.11
C ILE A 635 8.32 -5.55 -32.16
N ILE A 636 8.75 -5.72 -30.90
CA ILE A 636 8.80 -4.65 -29.90
C ILE A 636 9.80 -3.55 -30.30
N CYS A 637 10.98 -3.91 -30.82
CA CYS A 637 11.95 -2.93 -31.32
C CYS A 637 11.41 -2.06 -32.48
N PHE A 638 10.56 -2.60 -33.35
CA PHE A 638 9.97 -1.84 -34.46
C PHE A 638 8.95 -0.78 -34.02
N PHE A 639 8.23 -1.01 -32.91
CA PHE A 639 7.27 -0.03 -32.38
C PHE A 639 7.94 1.19 -31.74
N PHE A 640 9.02 1.00 -30.96
CA PHE A 640 9.75 2.12 -30.36
C PHE A 640 10.46 3.01 -31.38
N ALA A 641 10.97 2.44 -32.49
CA ALA A 641 11.61 3.22 -33.55
C ALA A 641 10.63 4.17 -34.28
N ARG A 642 9.33 3.85 -34.34
CA ARG A 642 8.32 4.68 -35.02
C ARG A 642 7.84 5.87 -34.18
N LYS A 643 7.76 5.74 -32.84
CA LYS A 643 7.28 6.82 -31.95
C LYS A 643 8.27 7.99 -31.86
N LYS A 644 9.58 7.75 -32.01
CA LYS A 644 10.64 8.78 -31.92
C LYS A 644 10.74 9.69 -33.16
N LYS A 645 10.01 9.41 -34.25
CA LYS A 645 10.05 10.18 -35.51
C LYS A 645 8.86 11.13 -35.73
N LEU A 646 7.96 11.25 -34.75
CA LEU A 646 6.81 12.19 -34.77
C LEU A 646 6.93 13.34 -33.75
N ILE A 647 7.99 13.41 -32.95
CA ILE A 647 8.19 14.46 -31.93
C ILE A 647 9.21 15.53 -32.36
N ASN A 648 9.96 15.29 -33.45
CA ASN A 648 10.86 16.26 -34.08
C ASN A 648 10.44 16.56 -35.52
N LYS A 649 9.33 17.30 -35.70
CA LYS A 649 8.99 17.94 -36.98
C LYS A 649 8.09 19.15 -36.79
#